data_AF-A0A928H2G6-F1
#
_entry.id   AF-A0A928H2G6-F1
#
_cell.length_a   1.000
_cell.length_b   1.000
_cell.length_c   1.000
_cell.angle_alpha   90.00
_cell.angle_beta   90.00
_cell.angle_gamma   90.00
#
_symmetry.space_group_name_H-M   'P 1'
#
loop_
_entity.id
_entity.type
_entity.pdbx_description
1 polymer ?
#
loop_
_entity_poly.entity_id
_entity_poly.type
_entity_poly.pdbx_seq_one_letter_code
_entity_poly.pdbx_strand_id
1 'polypeptide(L)'
;MIEKETALKFLAAGLAVLPADKTLKRPVMAWKNYQEHRPVTADVESWFSDRHNAICLICGKVSGNLEVIDFDHHGELYPAWEVQIPVALKSKLVIEQTQSGGFHVAYRCAEVVSGNTKLAQGIRNDKLVTLIETRGEGGLILCSPSDGYTLMQGDYANLPILTAEERDLLLNTATQLDEIKAEKHPAEPVLPQNFTMYESAYSNFEKRPGDDFNERINFGEMLNFYGWKLMRTLPDGNQYWQRPGKIGDQHSATLKDGIFYVFSSNADPFEPNKGYTAFTAYALLRHNGDFSKAAADLLAQGYGQPKEAVLNSVPITPEAETVSKDIAEEFKDPGSLSKDLLHIPGFIDEYTDFIMSSAPQPNRVLAFCGAVAFLSFLLGRKVRDDRNNRPNIYLISLANSGVGKNHPRSVNMHIAANHNICGGVAESFASGEGLEDALFVNPTLLLQVDEVDTLFNTLKNTKESRAEAIIEKMLRVYSSSNNIYKTRKRAIPRDKIRKDTIGNDDVIFYPYLTILGTAIPKLFYESLSNRVLTNGLLARCMVIDAGKRGTHQKAGIIEEPESISRKIDVILGYGNGGNLAAVNPQPTVIHSTDEAEARLEELNALFNKRYDEYEARQVVIPMAFWTRAFEKVCKLAIIYAVSADVTNPVITLDAVNWASRFVTYATEQALFMANAYSYENSFDEKCRKAIRYIREHGGKYQHGALLKRMHESAEVFGKIIDTLIENGSIVAETVRNSSKSASVYRLA
;
A
#
# COMPACT_ATOMS: atom_id res chain seq x y z
N MET A 1 21.05 5.56 41.97
CA MET A 1 21.96 5.80 40.82
C MET A 1 22.52 4.47 40.39
N ILE A 2 22.50 4.18 39.09
CA ILE A 2 22.95 2.88 38.56
C ILE A 2 24.46 2.87 38.43
N GLU A 3 25.10 1.88 39.06
CA GLU A 3 26.53 1.64 38.90
C GLU A 3 26.83 1.03 37.54
N LYS A 4 27.88 1.52 36.87
CA LYS A 4 28.33 1.04 35.55
C LYS A 4 28.60 -0.46 35.56
N GLU A 5 29.18 -0.96 36.64
CA GLU A 5 29.49 -2.37 36.87
C GLU A 5 28.23 -3.24 36.78
N THR A 6 27.08 -2.73 37.22
CA THR A 6 25.79 -3.42 37.10
C THR A 6 25.35 -3.55 35.65
N ALA A 7 25.46 -2.47 34.86
CA ALA A 7 25.10 -2.51 33.45
C ALA A 7 26.01 -3.47 32.66
N LEU A 8 27.31 -3.48 32.96
CA LEU A 8 28.26 -4.41 32.36
C LEU A 8 27.97 -5.87 32.74
N LYS A 9 27.53 -6.11 33.98
CA LYS A 9 27.08 -7.45 34.42
C LYS A 9 25.89 -7.94 33.60
N PHE A 10 24.90 -7.08 33.34
CA PHE A 10 23.74 -7.44 32.51
C PHE A 10 24.12 -7.67 31.05
N LEU A 11 25.02 -6.85 30.50
CA LEU A 11 25.54 -7.07 29.15
C LEU A 11 26.27 -8.41 29.05
N ALA A 12 27.12 -8.74 30.02
CA ALA A 12 27.86 -10.00 30.08
C ALA A 12 26.92 -11.22 30.23
N ALA A 13 25.78 -11.05 30.90
CA ALA A 13 24.71 -12.05 30.97
C ALA A 13 23.95 -12.22 29.64
N GLY A 14 24.29 -11.44 28.61
CA GLY A 14 23.71 -11.50 27.27
C GLY A 14 22.47 -10.64 27.07
N LEU A 15 22.23 -9.65 27.93
CA LEU A 15 21.07 -8.76 27.86
C LEU A 15 21.38 -7.47 27.08
N ALA A 16 20.40 -6.99 26.32
CA ALA A 16 20.42 -5.66 25.72
C ALA A 16 20.03 -4.61 26.76
N VAL A 17 21.05 -3.95 27.33
CA VAL A 17 20.95 -3.03 28.47
C VAL A 17 21.12 -1.58 28.04
N LEU A 18 20.23 -0.69 28.49
CA LEU A 18 20.28 0.74 28.16
C LEU A 18 20.02 1.62 29.39
N PRO A 19 20.60 2.84 29.47
CA PRO A 19 20.24 3.83 30.49
C PRO A 19 18.80 4.32 30.27
N ALA A 20 18.05 4.48 31.36
CA ALA A 20 16.65 4.87 31.30
C ALA A 20 16.34 6.12 32.13
N ASP A 21 15.26 6.78 31.73
CA ASP A 21 14.56 7.78 32.55
C ASP A 21 13.45 7.05 33.31
N LYS A 22 13.56 7.04 34.65
CA LYS A 22 12.56 6.41 35.53
C LYS A 22 11.16 6.98 35.36
N THR A 23 11.04 8.30 35.21
CA THR A 23 9.76 9.02 35.19
C THR A 23 9.05 8.81 33.86
N LEU A 24 9.80 8.80 32.75
CA LEU A 24 9.29 8.53 31.42
C LEU A 24 9.21 7.03 31.09
N LYS A 25 9.74 6.16 31.97
CA LYS A 25 9.84 4.70 31.84
C LYS A 25 10.38 4.25 30.47
N ARG A 26 11.41 4.92 29.97
CA ARG A 26 11.98 4.67 28.63
C ARG A 26 13.48 4.98 28.57
N PRO A 27 14.21 4.49 27.56
CA PRO A 27 15.63 4.81 27.39
C PRO A 27 15.82 6.31 27.15
N VAL A 28 16.92 6.89 27.64
CA VAL A 28 17.26 8.31 27.41
C VAL A 28 17.77 8.58 25.98
N MET A 29 17.70 7.58 25.11
CA MET A 29 18.26 7.59 23.76
C MET A 29 17.35 6.88 22.77
N ALA A 30 17.63 7.05 21.48
CA ALA A 30 16.98 6.26 20.43
C ALA A 30 17.37 4.78 20.58
N TRP A 31 16.36 3.90 20.74
CA TRP A 31 16.61 2.52 21.18
C TRP A 31 16.11 1.42 20.25
N LYS A 32 15.33 1.76 19.21
CA LYS A 32 14.73 0.78 18.29
C LYS A 32 15.77 -0.13 17.63
N ASN A 33 16.94 0.40 17.29
CA ASN A 33 18.03 -0.37 16.70
C ASN A 33 18.53 -1.49 17.64
N TYR A 34 18.38 -1.31 18.95
CA TYR A 34 18.79 -2.29 19.96
C TYR A 34 17.76 -3.40 20.18
N GLN A 35 16.63 -3.39 19.45
CA GLN A 35 15.73 -4.55 19.36
C GLN A 35 16.33 -5.67 18.51
N GLU A 36 17.20 -5.33 17.56
CA GLU A 36 17.84 -6.30 16.66
C GLU A 36 19.33 -6.53 17.01
N HIS A 37 19.98 -5.53 17.61
CA HIS A 37 21.42 -5.55 17.88
C HIS A 37 21.70 -5.26 19.36
N ARG A 38 22.50 -6.10 20.04
CA ARG A 38 22.95 -5.77 21.40
C ARG A 38 23.94 -4.60 21.38
N PRO A 39 23.92 -3.71 22.38
CA PRO A 39 24.95 -2.70 22.53
C PRO A 39 26.32 -3.36 22.76
N VAL A 40 27.40 -2.70 22.36
CA VAL A 40 28.76 -3.19 22.62
C VAL A 40 29.28 -2.69 23.97
N THR A 41 30.30 -3.34 24.53
CA THR A 41 30.87 -2.97 25.84
C THR A 41 31.25 -1.50 25.92
N ALA A 42 31.93 -0.96 24.89
CA ALA A 42 32.35 0.43 24.84
C ALA A 42 31.17 1.42 24.93
N ASP A 43 30.04 1.08 24.31
CA ASP A 43 28.82 1.88 24.36
C ASP A 43 28.26 1.91 25.77
N VAL A 44 28.11 0.74 26.41
CA VAL A 44 27.58 0.62 27.78
C VAL A 44 28.50 1.31 28.79
N GLU A 45 29.82 1.20 28.63
CA GLU A 45 30.78 1.93 29.47
C GLU A 45 30.63 3.45 29.33
N SER A 46 30.48 3.93 28.10
CA SER A 46 30.29 5.35 27.81
C SER A 46 28.95 5.89 28.29
N TRP A 47 27.87 5.11 28.21
CA TRP A 47 26.57 5.56 28.65
C TRP A 47 26.49 5.62 30.17
N PHE A 48 26.96 4.58 30.86
CA PHE A 48 26.92 4.52 32.32
C PHE A 48 28.12 5.18 33.00
N SER A 49 28.99 5.89 32.25
CA SER A 49 29.90 6.87 32.87
C SER A 49 29.16 8.12 33.34
N ASP A 50 28.01 8.42 32.72
CA ASP A 50 27.10 9.46 33.16
C ASP A 50 26.16 8.97 34.27
N ARG A 51 25.66 9.93 35.05
CA ARG A 51 24.79 9.67 36.19
C ARG A 51 23.36 9.36 35.74
N HIS A 52 22.98 8.08 35.71
CA HIS A 52 21.60 7.62 35.45
C HIS A 52 20.89 7.05 36.69
N ASN A 53 19.59 7.31 36.81
CA ASN A 53 18.75 6.84 37.93
C ASN A 53 17.94 5.56 37.62
N ALA A 54 17.96 5.10 36.37
CA ALA A 54 17.30 3.86 35.96
C ALA A 54 18.06 3.13 34.85
N ILE A 55 17.82 1.84 34.77
CA ILE A 55 18.33 0.88 33.80
C ILE A 55 17.14 0.13 33.20
N CYS A 56 17.22 -0.18 31.91
CA CYS A 56 16.20 -0.94 31.23
C CYS A 56 16.80 -2.04 30.36
N LEU A 57 15.98 -3.07 30.12
CA LEU A 57 16.31 -4.25 29.34
C LEU A 57 15.34 -4.37 28.17
N ILE A 58 15.87 -4.66 26.98
CA ILE A 58 15.05 -5.03 25.83
C ILE A 58 14.80 -6.53 25.87
N CYS A 59 13.54 -6.94 25.76
CA CYS A 59 13.09 -8.32 25.78
C CYS A 59 13.13 -8.94 24.37
N GLY A 60 13.01 -10.26 24.29
CA GLY A 60 13.06 -11.01 23.04
C GLY A 60 14.42 -11.63 22.73
N LYS A 61 14.58 -11.99 21.45
CA LYS A 61 15.74 -12.72 20.90
C LYS A 61 17.06 -12.00 21.19
N VAL A 62 17.07 -10.68 21.13
CA VAL A 62 18.27 -9.86 21.38
C VAL A 62 18.85 -10.06 22.80
N SER A 63 18.00 -10.47 23.76
CA SER A 63 18.38 -10.76 25.15
C SER A 63 18.33 -12.26 25.50
N GLY A 64 18.37 -13.12 24.48
CA GLY A 64 18.32 -14.57 24.63
C GLY A 64 16.92 -15.10 24.94
N ASN A 65 15.92 -14.62 24.20
CA ASN A 65 14.50 -14.94 24.40
C ASN A 65 13.99 -14.57 25.80
N LEU A 66 14.43 -13.43 26.32
CA LEU A 66 13.91 -12.86 27.56
C LEU A 66 12.43 -12.52 27.39
N GLU A 67 11.57 -13.03 28.26
CA GLU A 67 10.17 -12.63 28.37
C GLU A 67 9.85 -12.33 29.83
N VAL A 68 9.04 -11.29 30.05
CA VAL A 68 8.66 -10.83 31.38
C VAL A 68 7.14 -10.79 31.46
N ILE A 69 6.56 -11.42 32.47
CA ILE A 69 5.14 -11.26 32.79
C ILE A 69 5.02 -10.04 33.70
N ASP A 70 4.32 -9.02 33.22
CA ASP A 70 4.10 -7.72 33.86
C ASP A 70 2.71 -7.71 34.51
N PHE A 71 2.69 -7.76 35.84
CA PHE A 71 1.49 -7.63 36.66
C PHE A 71 1.30 -6.17 37.04
N ASP A 72 0.39 -5.52 36.33
CA ASP A 72 0.11 -4.10 36.47
C ASP A 72 -0.94 -3.84 37.59
N HIS A 73 -1.40 -2.60 37.76
CA HIS A 73 -2.46 -2.27 38.73
C HIS A 73 -2.17 -2.71 40.18
N HIS A 74 -1.00 -2.35 40.70
CA HIS A 74 -0.54 -2.76 42.03
C HIS A 74 -0.43 -4.29 42.22
N GLY A 75 -0.35 -5.04 41.11
CA GLY A 75 -0.13 -6.47 41.14
C GLY A 75 -1.29 -7.26 41.76
N GLU A 76 -2.52 -6.73 41.70
CA GLU A 76 -3.68 -7.32 42.39
C GLU A 76 -3.95 -8.79 42.01
N LEU A 77 -3.59 -9.20 40.79
CA LEU A 77 -3.72 -10.59 40.32
C LEU A 77 -2.49 -11.46 40.59
N TYR A 78 -1.36 -10.89 40.99
CA TYR A 78 -0.13 -11.64 41.25
C TYR A 78 -0.32 -12.72 42.33
N PRO A 79 -0.94 -12.45 43.51
CA PRO A 79 -1.15 -13.48 44.52
C PRO A 79 -2.02 -14.65 44.04
N ALA A 80 -3.07 -14.35 43.25
CA ALA A 80 -3.96 -15.37 42.71
C ALA A 80 -3.29 -16.23 41.62
N TRP A 81 -2.38 -15.63 40.86
CA TRP A 81 -1.56 -16.34 39.88
C TRP A 81 -0.49 -17.20 40.56
N GLU A 82 0.20 -16.65 41.56
CA GLU A 82 1.32 -17.27 42.25
C GLU A 82 0.92 -18.59 42.95
N VAL A 83 -0.29 -18.68 43.50
CA VAL A 83 -0.77 -19.90 44.15
C VAL A 83 -1.17 -21.01 43.17
N GLN A 84 -1.34 -20.68 41.88
CA GLN A 84 -1.74 -21.64 40.84
C GLN A 84 -0.56 -22.24 40.08
N ILE A 85 0.66 -21.72 40.27
CA ILE A 85 1.87 -22.25 39.64
C ILE A 85 2.60 -23.23 40.57
N PRO A 86 3.23 -24.30 40.02
CA PRO A 86 4.00 -25.23 40.84
C PRO A 86 5.17 -24.54 41.56
N VAL A 87 5.36 -24.86 42.85
CA VAL A 87 6.45 -24.30 43.68
C VAL A 87 7.84 -24.50 43.05
N ALA A 88 8.07 -25.65 42.42
CA ALA A 88 9.33 -25.97 41.73
C ALA A 88 9.59 -25.11 40.48
N LEU A 89 8.53 -24.62 39.83
CA LEU A 89 8.66 -23.69 38.71
C LEU A 89 8.84 -22.26 39.23
N LYS A 90 8.05 -21.86 40.23
CA LYS A 90 8.16 -20.55 40.89
C LYS A 90 9.58 -20.27 41.38
N SER A 91 10.23 -21.22 42.03
CA SER A 91 11.57 -21.05 42.61
C SER A 91 12.67 -20.77 41.59
N LYS A 92 12.43 -21.03 40.29
CA LYS A 92 13.37 -20.72 39.21
C LYS A 92 13.31 -19.26 38.77
N LEU A 93 12.16 -18.60 38.94
CA LEU A 93 11.85 -17.30 38.31
C LEU A 93 12.64 -16.15 38.94
N VAL A 94 12.88 -15.10 38.14
CA VAL A 94 13.37 -13.81 38.66
C VAL A 94 12.16 -12.91 38.88
N ILE A 95 11.95 -12.46 40.11
CA ILE A 95 10.75 -11.71 40.50
C ILE A 95 11.18 -10.41 41.16
N GLU A 96 10.62 -9.29 40.71
CA GLU A 96 10.79 -7.98 41.33
C GLU A 96 9.46 -7.26 41.50
N GLN A 97 9.40 -6.40 42.50
CA GLN A 97 8.30 -5.45 42.67
C GLN A 97 8.61 -4.16 41.91
N THR A 98 7.64 -3.65 41.16
CA THR A 98 7.78 -2.44 40.34
C THR A 98 7.47 -1.17 41.13
N GLN A 99 7.87 -0.01 40.61
CA GLN A 99 7.66 1.30 41.25
C GLN A 99 6.20 1.67 41.49
N SER A 100 5.25 0.99 40.84
CA SER A 100 3.82 1.21 41.02
C SER A 100 3.18 0.15 41.92
N GLY A 101 3.96 -0.71 42.56
CA GLY A 101 3.49 -1.82 43.40
C GLY A 101 3.08 -3.07 42.61
N GLY A 102 3.28 -3.09 41.30
CA GLY A 102 3.10 -4.28 40.46
C GLY A 102 4.27 -5.27 40.57
N PHE A 103 4.28 -6.29 39.73
CA PHE A 103 5.34 -7.31 39.72
C PHE A 103 5.83 -7.58 38.31
N HIS A 104 7.15 -7.75 38.16
CA HIS A 104 7.72 -8.38 36.98
C HIS A 104 8.16 -9.79 37.33
N VAL A 105 7.82 -10.74 36.47
CA VAL A 105 8.27 -12.14 36.55
C VAL A 105 9.05 -12.46 35.28
N ALA A 106 10.37 -12.49 35.38
CA ALA A 106 11.29 -12.60 34.25
C ALA A 106 11.90 -14.01 34.13
N TYR A 107 12.03 -14.46 32.88
CA TYR A 107 12.69 -15.71 32.49
C TYR A 107 13.17 -15.65 31.05
N ARG A 108 14.00 -16.60 30.64
CA ARG A 108 14.27 -16.89 29.22
C ARG A 108 13.47 -18.10 28.78
N CYS A 109 13.04 -18.13 27.53
CA CYS A 109 12.47 -19.34 26.94
C CYS A 109 13.50 -20.08 26.07
N ALA A 110 13.50 -21.41 26.14
CA ALA A 110 14.28 -22.25 25.23
C ALA A 110 13.89 -22.05 23.76
N GLU A 111 12.65 -21.63 23.51
CA GLU A 111 12.10 -21.33 22.19
C GLU A 111 11.94 -19.82 21.97
N VAL A 112 11.70 -19.43 20.71
CA VAL A 112 11.46 -18.02 20.36
C VAL A 112 10.16 -17.55 21.00
N VAL A 113 10.23 -16.41 21.70
CA VAL A 113 9.07 -15.79 22.35
C VAL A 113 8.32 -14.90 21.38
N SER A 114 7.00 -14.81 21.55
CA SER A 114 6.14 -13.88 20.79
C SER A 114 6.39 -12.42 21.20
N GLY A 115 5.79 -11.46 20.48
CA GLY A 115 5.72 -10.08 20.94
C GLY A 115 4.85 -9.91 22.20
N ASN A 116 4.70 -8.66 22.65
CA ASN A 116 3.90 -8.33 23.84
C ASN A 116 2.45 -8.81 23.69
N THR A 117 1.97 -9.57 24.67
CA THR A 117 0.64 -10.21 24.64
C THR A 117 -0.14 -9.86 25.92
N LYS A 118 -1.40 -9.43 25.80
CA LYS A 118 -2.27 -9.25 26.96
C LYS A 118 -2.80 -10.59 27.42
N LEU A 119 -2.60 -10.93 28.70
CA LEU A 119 -3.01 -12.21 29.27
C LEU A 119 -4.32 -12.07 30.07
N ALA A 120 -4.47 -10.99 30.84
CA ALA A 120 -5.68 -10.74 31.62
C ALA A 120 -6.07 -9.26 31.61
N GLN A 121 -7.37 -9.01 31.52
CA GLN A 121 -7.97 -7.70 31.54
C GLN A 121 -9.12 -7.64 32.56
N GLY A 122 -9.47 -6.44 32.99
CA GLY A 122 -10.58 -6.21 33.91
C GLY A 122 -11.12 -4.79 33.80
N ILE A 123 -12.24 -4.52 34.46
CA ILE A 123 -12.83 -3.17 34.52
C ILE A 123 -12.41 -2.54 35.84
N ARG A 124 -11.72 -1.38 35.77
CA ARG A 124 -11.38 -0.55 36.93
C ARG A 124 -11.75 0.89 36.61
N ASN A 125 -12.48 1.56 37.50
CA ASN A 125 -12.98 2.93 37.29
C ASN A 125 -13.69 3.10 35.94
N ASP A 126 -14.62 2.19 35.62
CA ASP A 126 -15.39 2.14 34.36
C ASP A 126 -14.55 2.09 33.07
N LYS A 127 -13.29 1.66 33.17
CA LYS A 127 -12.39 1.50 32.04
C LYS A 127 -11.84 0.09 31.98
N LEU A 128 -11.76 -0.44 30.77
CA LEU A 128 -11.02 -1.67 30.50
C LEU A 128 -9.53 -1.41 30.71
N VAL A 129 -8.94 -2.16 31.62
CA VAL A 129 -7.52 -2.11 31.96
C VAL A 129 -6.86 -3.47 31.73
N THR A 130 -5.57 -3.45 31.42
CA THR A 130 -4.74 -4.65 31.31
C THR A 130 -4.16 -4.93 32.69
N LEU A 131 -4.43 -6.10 33.22
CA LEU A 131 -4.01 -6.50 34.57
C LEU A 131 -2.73 -7.37 34.51
N ILE A 132 -2.60 -8.19 33.46
CA ILE A 132 -1.41 -8.99 33.20
C ILE A 132 -1.07 -8.94 31.71
N GLU A 133 0.19 -8.66 31.36
CA GLU A 133 0.70 -8.76 29.99
C GLU A 133 2.11 -9.34 29.93
N THR A 134 2.53 -9.84 28.77
CA THR A 134 3.93 -10.19 28.51
C THR A 134 4.68 -9.01 27.89
N ARG A 135 5.96 -8.90 28.25
CA ARG A 135 6.98 -8.14 27.52
C ARG A 135 7.88 -9.15 26.82
N GLY A 136 7.64 -9.36 25.54
CA GLY A 136 8.30 -10.36 24.70
C GLY A 136 9.19 -9.72 23.63
N GLU A 137 9.19 -10.24 22.41
CA GLU A 137 9.98 -9.69 21.29
C GLU A 137 9.72 -8.19 21.08
N GLY A 138 10.80 -7.39 21.10
CA GLY A 138 10.75 -5.92 20.98
C GLY A 138 10.20 -5.20 22.22
N GLY A 139 9.85 -5.93 23.28
CA GLY A 139 9.40 -5.40 24.56
C GLY A 139 10.53 -4.70 25.35
N LEU A 140 10.16 -3.85 26.30
CA LEU A 140 11.09 -3.12 27.15
C LEU A 140 10.59 -3.16 28.59
N ILE A 141 11.50 -3.41 29.54
CA ILE A 141 11.23 -3.27 30.97
C ILE A 141 12.29 -2.40 31.64
N LEU A 142 11.89 -1.63 32.65
CA LEU A 142 12.82 -1.13 33.66
C LEU A 142 12.94 -2.18 34.76
N CYS A 143 14.12 -2.33 35.34
CA CYS A 143 14.37 -3.35 36.36
C CYS A 143 15.28 -2.85 37.49
N SER A 144 15.37 -3.63 38.57
CA SER A 144 16.33 -3.46 39.65
C SER A 144 17.78 -3.41 39.10
N PRO A 145 18.64 -2.48 39.58
CA PRO A 145 18.49 -1.64 40.77
C PRO A 145 17.97 -0.21 40.47
N SER A 146 17.12 -0.03 39.45
CA SER A 146 16.44 1.26 39.24
C SER A 146 15.67 1.68 40.48
N ASP A 147 15.71 2.97 40.82
CA ASP A 147 15.05 3.46 42.02
C ASP A 147 13.55 3.08 41.99
N GLY A 148 13.04 2.43 43.04
CA GLY A 148 11.64 1.97 43.10
C GLY A 148 11.37 0.58 42.49
N TYR A 149 12.39 -0.10 41.99
CA TYR A 149 12.33 -1.52 41.64
C TYR A 149 13.06 -2.33 42.70
N THR A 150 12.39 -3.30 43.29
CA THR A 150 12.94 -4.13 44.36
C THR A 150 12.98 -5.58 43.94
N LEU A 151 14.18 -6.12 43.75
CA LEU A 151 14.36 -7.54 43.43
C LEU A 151 13.97 -8.40 44.64
N MET A 152 13.00 -9.28 44.46
CA MET A 152 12.45 -10.15 45.51
C MET A 152 13.01 -11.57 45.42
N GLN A 153 13.27 -12.05 44.20
CA GLN A 153 13.76 -13.40 43.93
C GLN A 153 14.65 -13.41 42.69
N GLY A 154 15.72 -14.21 42.71
CA GLY A 154 16.59 -14.43 41.56
C GLY A 154 17.58 -13.30 41.29
N ASP A 155 18.17 -13.29 40.09
CA ASP A 155 19.15 -12.31 39.63
C ASP A 155 19.00 -12.15 38.10
N TYR A 156 18.82 -10.93 37.60
CA TYR A 156 18.72 -10.67 36.15
C TYR A 156 19.98 -11.06 35.39
N ALA A 157 21.15 -11.09 36.04
CA ALA A 157 22.37 -11.60 35.42
C ALA A 157 22.39 -13.13 35.29
N ASN A 158 21.45 -13.83 35.92
CA ASN A 158 21.35 -15.30 35.98
C ASN A 158 19.89 -15.76 35.74
N LEU A 159 19.30 -15.34 34.63
CA LEU A 159 17.93 -15.71 34.27
C LEU A 159 17.80 -17.21 33.98
N PRO A 160 16.75 -17.88 34.51
CA PRO A 160 16.47 -19.28 34.17
C PRO A 160 16.07 -19.41 32.70
N ILE A 161 16.34 -20.57 32.10
CA ILE A 161 15.79 -20.95 30.80
C ILE A 161 14.66 -21.95 31.05
N LEU A 162 13.44 -21.57 30.71
CA LEU A 162 12.25 -22.41 30.82
C LEU A 162 12.00 -23.17 29.52
N THR A 163 11.43 -24.38 29.63
CA THR A 163 10.91 -25.08 28.45
C THR A 163 9.63 -24.40 27.94
N ALA A 164 9.21 -24.75 26.72
CA ALA A 164 7.95 -24.27 26.16
C ALA A 164 6.74 -24.65 27.03
N GLU A 165 6.75 -25.85 27.61
CA GLU A 165 5.67 -26.33 28.48
C GLU A 165 5.62 -25.57 29.80
N GLU A 166 6.78 -25.29 30.40
CA GLU A 166 6.87 -24.48 31.62
C GLU A 166 6.38 -23.06 31.35
N ARG A 167 6.78 -22.46 30.22
CA ARG A 167 6.29 -21.15 29.77
C ARG A 167 4.78 -21.16 29.56
N ASP A 168 4.25 -22.11 28.80
CA ASP A 168 2.83 -22.21 28.49
C ASP A 168 2.00 -22.36 29.77
N LEU A 169 2.49 -23.09 30.76
CA LEU A 169 1.84 -23.18 32.06
C LEU A 169 1.73 -21.80 32.74
N LEU A 170 2.81 -21.02 32.78
CA LEU A 170 2.81 -19.67 33.38
C LEU A 170 1.80 -18.74 32.68
N LEU A 171 1.78 -18.76 31.34
CA LEU A 171 0.90 -17.90 30.55
C LEU A 171 -0.57 -18.34 30.66
N ASN A 172 -0.85 -19.65 30.58
CA ASN A 172 -2.22 -20.16 30.71
C ASN A 172 -2.81 -19.87 32.09
N THR A 173 -2.01 -19.98 33.15
CA THR A 173 -2.44 -19.61 34.50
C THR A 173 -2.77 -18.12 34.60
N ALA A 174 -2.02 -17.26 33.91
CA ALA A 174 -2.33 -15.82 33.86
C ALA A 174 -3.62 -15.54 33.08
N THR A 175 -3.83 -16.20 31.94
CA THR A 175 -5.04 -16.03 31.13
C THR A 175 -6.32 -16.49 31.85
N GLN A 176 -6.22 -17.49 32.74
CA GLN A 176 -7.37 -17.92 33.55
C GLN A 176 -7.87 -16.86 34.53
N LEU A 177 -7.07 -15.84 34.81
CA LEU A 177 -7.43 -14.72 35.67
C LEU A 177 -8.06 -13.54 34.91
N ASP A 178 -8.32 -13.70 33.61
CA ASP A 178 -9.04 -12.69 32.83
C ASP A 178 -10.47 -12.52 33.37
N GLU A 179 -10.77 -11.30 33.84
CA GLU A 179 -12.08 -10.98 34.43
C GLU A 179 -13.12 -10.67 33.36
N ILE A 180 -12.66 -10.34 32.15
CA ILE A 180 -13.52 -10.17 30.99
C ILE A 180 -13.89 -11.56 30.47
N LYS A 181 -14.96 -12.14 31.03
CA LYS A 181 -15.59 -13.31 30.42
C LYS A 181 -16.00 -12.92 29.02
N ALA A 182 -15.35 -13.50 28.02
CA ALA A 182 -15.86 -13.46 26.66
C ALA A 182 -17.31 -13.98 26.70
N GLU A 183 -18.28 -13.08 26.57
CA GLU A 183 -19.58 -13.48 26.08
C GLU A 183 -19.30 -14.23 24.78
N LYS A 184 -19.56 -15.55 24.81
CA LYS A 184 -19.55 -16.40 23.62
C LYS A 184 -20.71 -15.93 22.72
N HIS A 185 -20.54 -14.76 22.12
CA HIS A 185 -21.10 -14.52 20.81
C HIS A 185 -20.47 -15.59 19.92
N PRO A 186 -21.23 -16.42 19.19
CA PRO A 186 -20.63 -17.23 18.14
C PRO A 186 -19.79 -16.27 17.32
N ALA A 187 -18.49 -16.55 17.21
CA ALA A 187 -17.58 -15.68 16.48
C ALA A 187 -18.19 -15.48 15.09
N GLU A 188 -18.73 -14.29 14.82
CA GLU A 188 -18.97 -13.88 13.45
C GLU A 188 -17.62 -14.06 12.72
N PRO A 189 -17.62 -14.65 11.53
CA PRO A 189 -16.39 -15.06 10.87
C PRO A 189 -15.51 -13.84 10.64
N VAL A 190 -14.50 -13.64 11.48
CA VAL A 190 -13.42 -12.69 11.23
C VAL A 190 -12.54 -13.33 10.17
N LEU A 191 -12.93 -13.13 8.93
CA LEU A 191 -12.09 -13.38 7.79
C LEU A 191 -10.81 -12.54 7.95
N PRO A 192 -9.64 -13.04 7.51
CA PRO A 192 -8.36 -12.34 7.68
C PRO A 192 -8.45 -10.89 7.18
N GLN A 193 -7.65 -9.96 7.71
CA GLN A 193 -7.69 -8.52 7.37
C GLN A 193 -7.51 -8.17 5.88
N ASN A 194 -7.21 -9.16 5.03
CA ASN A 194 -7.17 -9.07 3.56
C ASN A 194 -8.40 -9.69 2.87
N PHE A 195 -9.47 -9.97 3.62
CA PHE A 195 -10.71 -10.49 3.09
C PHE A 195 -11.70 -9.36 2.93
N THR A 196 -11.70 -8.80 1.73
CA THR A 196 -12.80 -7.97 1.26
C THR A 196 -13.93 -8.89 0.81
N MET A 197 -15.12 -8.78 1.43
CA MET A 197 -16.38 -9.00 0.71
C MET A 197 -16.48 -7.92 -0.38
N TYR A 198 -15.72 -8.07 -1.46
CA TYR A 198 -16.14 -7.50 -2.72
C TYR A 198 -17.23 -8.43 -3.24
N GLU A 199 -18.48 -7.99 -3.16
CA GLU A 199 -19.41 -8.32 -4.23
C GLU A 199 -18.84 -7.68 -5.49
N SER A 200 -17.97 -8.41 -6.19
CA SER A 200 -17.63 -8.04 -7.54
C SER A 200 -18.80 -8.46 -8.41
N ALA A 201 -19.40 -7.52 -9.12
CA ALA A 201 -20.17 -7.78 -10.33
C ALA A 201 -19.36 -8.58 -11.40
N TYR A 202 -18.09 -8.89 -11.13
CA TYR A 202 -17.10 -9.53 -12.01
C TYR A 202 -16.56 -10.88 -11.46
N SER A 203 -17.36 -11.66 -10.73
CA SER A 203 -17.01 -13.07 -10.51
C SER A 203 -17.38 -13.87 -11.77
N ASN A 204 -16.39 -14.47 -12.44
CA ASN A 204 -16.58 -15.47 -13.53
C ASN A 204 -17.14 -16.80 -13.01
N PHE A 205 -17.39 -16.91 -11.71
CA PHE A 205 -17.92 -18.08 -11.05
C PHE A 205 -19.29 -17.76 -10.44
N GLU A 206 -20.27 -18.64 -10.64
CA GLU A 206 -21.49 -18.70 -9.82
C GLU A 206 -21.14 -19.08 -8.39
N LYS A 207 -20.14 -19.96 -8.23
CA LYS A 207 -19.59 -20.34 -6.93
C LYS A 207 -18.07 -20.44 -7.00
N ARG A 208 -17.35 -19.65 -6.21
CA ARG A 208 -15.88 -19.62 -6.27
C ARG A 208 -15.28 -20.94 -5.75
N PRO A 209 -14.15 -21.42 -6.29
CA PRO A 209 -13.52 -22.68 -5.86
C PRO A 209 -13.26 -22.78 -4.36
N GLY A 210 -12.78 -21.71 -3.72
CA GLY A 210 -12.51 -21.69 -2.28
C GLY A 210 -13.78 -21.75 -1.42
N ASP A 211 -14.86 -21.11 -1.85
CA ASP A 211 -16.15 -21.14 -1.15
C ASP A 211 -16.79 -22.52 -1.27
N ASP A 212 -16.81 -23.07 -2.49
CA ASP A 212 -17.30 -24.42 -2.74
C ASP A 212 -16.48 -25.49 -2.00
N PHE A 213 -15.18 -25.28 -1.87
CA PHE A 213 -14.31 -26.14 -1.07
C PHE A 213 -14.64 -26.06 0.42
N ASN A 214 -14.85 -24.87 0.99
CA ASN A 214 -15.23 -24.72 2.40
C ASN A 214 -16.53 -25.47 2.75
N GLU A 215 -17.48 -25.52 1.82
CA GLU A 215 -18.77 -26.19 2.04
C GLU A 215 -18.70 -27.71 1.85
N ARG A 216 -17.93 -28.18 0.85
CA ARG A 216 -17.95 -29.59 0.44
C ARG A 216 -16.91 -30.46 1.13
N ILE A 217 -15.82 -29.87 1.62
CA ILE A 217 -14.71 -30.66 2.18
C ILE A 217 -15.02 -31.19 3.57
N ASN A 218 -14.56 -32.42 3.86
CA ASN A 218 -14.46 -32.89 5.23
C ASN A 218 -13.17 -32.33 5.87
N PHE A 219 -13.30 -31.21 6.58
CA PHE A 219 -12.16 -30.51 7.16
C PHE A 219 -11.37 -31.41 8.14
N GLY A 220 -12.04 -32.27 8.92
CA GLY A 220 -11.36 -33.19 9.82
C GLY A 220 -10.48 -34.21 9.09
N GLU A 221 -10.96 -34.78 7.99
CA GLU A 221 -10.15 -35.70 7.17
C GLU A 221 -8.95 -34.99 6.52
N MET A 222 -9.14 -33.76 6.06
CA MET A 222 -8.03 -32.95 5.55
C MET A 222 -6.96 -32.72 6.62
N LEU A 223 -7.36 -32.36 7.84
CA LEU A 223 -6.43 -32.17 8.96
C LEU A 223 -5.67 -33.48 9.29
N ASN A 224 -6.37 -34.61 9.34
CA ASN A 224 -5.74 -35.93 9.52
C ASN A 224 -4.72 -36.25 8.43
N PHE A 225 -5.04 -35.95 7.16
CA PHE A 225 -4.13 -36.15 6.04
C PHE A 225 -2.82 -35.36 6.21
N TYR A 226 -2.91 -34.13 6.72
CA TYR A 226 -1.74 -33.30 7.05
C TYR A 226 -1.15 -33.56 8.44
N GLY A 227 -1.46 -34.70 9.06
CA GLY A 227 -0.81 -35.20 10.27
C GLY A 227 -1.36 -34.68 11.59
N TRP A 228 -2.48 -33.94 11.58
CA TRP A 228 -3.18 -33.56 12.81
C TRP A 228 -3.96 -34.74 13.36
N LYS A 229 -3.92 -34.93 14.67
CA LYS A 229 -4.59 -36.06 15.31
C LYS A 229 -5.86 -35.59 16.02
N LEU A 230 -7.01 -36.14 15.65
CA LEU A 230 -8.25 -35.95 16.40
C LEU A 230 -8.13 -36.66 17.75
N MET A 231 -8.24 -35.89 18.84
CA MET A 231 -8.10 -36.41 20.20
C MET A 231 -9.46 -36.81 20.79
N ARG A 232 -10.46 -35.93 20.66
CA ARG A 232 -11.82 -36.15 21.17
C ARG A 232 -12.81 -35.20 20.51
N THR A 233 -14.07 -35.61 20.49
CA THR A 233 -15.21 -34.78 20.10
C THR A 233 -16.14 -34.65 21.31
N LEU A 234 -16.49 -33.42 21.69
CA LEU A 234 -17.44 -33.16 22.76
C LEU A 234 -18.89 -33.33 22.27
N PRO A 235 -19.87 -33.54 23.17
CA PRO A 235 -21.29 -33.68 22.80
C PRO A 235 -21.87 -32.47 22.05
N ASP A 236 -21.27 -31.29 22.20
CA ASP A 236 -21.66 -30.06 21.50
C ASP A 236 -21.07 -29.94 20.07
N GLY A 237 -20.47 -31.03 19.57
CA GLY A 237 -19.85 -31.11 18.25
C GLY A 237 -18.44 -30.55 18.16
N ASN A 238 -17.89 -29.96 19.23
CA ASN A 238 -16.54 -29.39 19.19
C ASN A 238 -15.45 -30.48 19.19
N GLN A 239 -14.58 -30.46 18.18
CA GLN A 239 -13.50 -31.42 18.03
C GLN A 239 -12.18 -30.84 18.53
N TYR A 240 -11.42 -31.62 19.28
CA TYR A 240 -10.12 -31.24 19.82
C TYR A 240 -9.00 -31.94 19.08
N TRP A 241 -8.05 -31.17 18.56
CA TRP A 241 -7.02 -31.64 17.65
C TRP A 241 -5.63 -31.41 18.24
N GLN A 242 -4.73 -32.38 18.04
CA GLN A 242 -3.33 -32.30 18.41
C GLN A 242 -2.48 -32.09 17.16
N ARG A 243 -1.53 -31.15 17.24
CA ARG A 243 -0.64 -30.82 16.12
C ARG A 243 0.32 -31.98 15.78
N PRO A 244 0.77 -32.09 14.52
CA PRO A 244 1.77 -33.06 14.12
C PRO A 244 3.02 -32.97 15.00
N GLY A 245 3.57 -34.13 15.41
CA GLY A 245 4.80 -34.22 16.19
C GLY A 245 4.68 -33.92 17.69
N LYS A 246 3.51 -33.52 18.20
CA LYS A 246 3.28 -33.37 19.65
C LYS A 246 3.03 -34.74 20.31
N ILE A 247 3.72 -35.02 21.41
CA ILE A 247 3.59 -36.26 22.20
C ILE A 247 2.76 -35.96 23.48
N GLY A 248 1.83 -36.84 23.83
CA GLY A 248 0.99 -36.75 25.04
C GLY A 248 -0.51 -36.52 24.75
N ASP A 249 -1.30 -36.20 25.78
CA ASP A 249 -2.77 -36.12 25.68
C ASP A 249 -3.32 -34.69 25.56
N GLN A 250 -2.45 -33.71 25.35
CA GLN A 250 -2.84 -32.30 25.22
C GLN A 250 -3.18 -31.93 23.77
N HIS A 251 -4.25 -31.16 23.60
CA HIS A 251 -4.66 -30.61 22.32
C HIS A 251 -3.85 -29.35 21.94
N SER A 252 -4.02 -28.89 20.72
CA SER A 252 -3.33 -27.75 20.10
C SER A 252 -4.27 -26.86 19.29
N ALA A 253 -5.43 -27.38 18.92
CA ALA A 253 -6.46 -26.68 18.18
C ALA A 253 -7.86 -27.25 18.46
N THR A 254 -8.91 -26.52 18.07
CA THR A 254 -10.30 -26.99 18.04
C THR A 254 -10.91 -26.79 16.66
N LEU A 255 -11.80 -27.69 16.24
CA LEU A 255 -12.60 -27.54 15.03
C LEU A 255 -14.09 -27.56 15.42
N LYS A 256 -14.79 -26.47 15.12
CA LYS A 256 -16.24 -26.36 15.33
C LYS A 256 -16.83 -25.52 14.20
N ASP A 257 -17.98 -25.96 13.66
CA ASP A 257 -18.76 -25.23 12.65
C ASP A 257 -17.92 -24.74 11.45
N GLY A 258 -17.00 -25.59 10.96
CA GLY A 258 -16.15 -25.29 9.81
C GLY A 258 -14.94 -24.39 10.09
N ILE A 259 -14.72 -24.00 11.35
CA ILE A 259 -13.60 -23.15 11.78
C ILE A 259 -12.61 -23.95 12.61
N PHE A 260 -11.37 -24.02 12.12
CA PHE A 260 -10.23 -24.60 12.81
C PHE A 260 -9.46 -23.52 13.57
N TYR A 261 -9.56 -23.50 14.89
CA TYR A 261 -8.92 -22.52 15.74
C TYR A 261 -7.66 -23.10 16.40
N VAL A 262 -6.50 -22.50 16.14
CA VAL A 262 -5.21 -23.00 16.61
C VAL A 262 -4.77 -22.20 17.84
N PHE A 263 -4.50 -22.86 18.96
CA PHE A 263 -4.02 -22.22 20.20
C PHE A 263 -2.50 -22.31 20.35
N SER A 264 -1.87 -23.31 19.72
CA SER A 264 -0.45 -23.59 19.90
C SER A 264 0.43 -22.69 19.03
N SER A 265 1.46 -22.10 19.62
CA SER A 265 2.49 -21.31 18.92
C SER A 265 3.42 -22.16 18.04
N ASN A 266 3.41 -23.48 18.21
CA ASN A 266 4.27 -24.43 17.49
C ASN A 266 3.50 -25.24 16.45
N ALA A 267 2.51 -24.62 15.82
CA ALA A 267 1.61 -25.24 14.86
C ALA A 267 1.84 -24.75 13.42
N ASP A 268 3.10 -24.52 13.04
CA ASP A 268 3.49 -24.13 11.67
C ASP A 268 2.79 -25.03 10.63
N PRO A 269 2.18 -24.46 9.56
CA PRO A 269 2.21 -23.05 9.11
C PRO A 269 1.16 -22.13 9.76
N PHE A 270 0.45 -22.58 10.80
CA PHE A 270 -0.61 -21.80 11.46
C PHE A 270 -0.06 -20.87 12.54
N GLU A 271 -0.51 -19.62 12.51
CA GLU A 271 -0.35 -18.66 13.60
C GLU A 271 -1.22 -19.07 14.82
N PRO A 272 -0.70 -18.92 16.05
CA PRO A 272 -1.47 -19.15 17.27
C PRO A 272 -2.59 -18.12 17.46
N ASN A 273 -3.64 -18.54 18.17
CA ASN A 273 -4.83 -17.78 18.50
C ASN A 273 -5.58 -17.24 17.28
N LYS A 274 -5.65 -18.05 16.22
CA LYS A 274 -6.30 -17.69 14.96
C LYS A 274 -7.20 -18.81 14.44
N GLY A 275 -8.32 -18.41 13.86
CA GLY A 275 -9.28 -19.29 13.19
C GLY A 275 -9.01 -19.38 11.70
N TYR A 276 -9.15 -20.58 11.15
CA TYR A 276 -8.94 -20.90 9.74
C TYR A 276 -10.16 -21.63 9.18
N THR A 277 -10.62 -21.23 8.00
CA THR A 277 -11.54 -22.04 7.19
C THR A 277 -10.77 -23.14 6.46
N ALA A 278 -11.48 -24.14 5.94
CA ALA A 278 -10.84 -25.25 5.24
C ALA A 278 -9.98 -24.80 4.06
N PHE A 279 -10.45 -23.83 3.26
CA PHE A 279 -9.68 -23.24 2.16
C PHE A 279 -8.41 -22.55 2.65
N THR A 280 -8.49 -21.78 3.73
CA THR A 280 -7.30 -21.10 4.27
C THR A 280 -6.28 -22.08 4.83
N ALA A 281 -6.73 -23.12 5.52
CA ALA A 281 -5.88 -24.20 5.99
C ALA A 281 -5.25 -24.98 4.83
N TYR A 282 -6.00 -25.24 3.76
CA TYR A 282 -5.52 -25.88 2.54
C TYR A 282 -4.44 -25.05 1.83
N ALA A 283 -4.65 -23.74 1.68
CA ALA A 283 -3.68 -22.84 1.09
C ALA A 283 -2.37 -22.79 1.89
N LEU A 284 -2.47 -22.78 3.23
CA LEU A 284 -1.29 -22.81 4.11
C LEU A 284 -0.56 -24.16 4.04
N LEU A 285 -1.27 -25.27 4.21
CA LEU A 285 -0.69 -26.62 4.32
C LEU A 285 -0.12 -27.14 2.99
N ARG A 286 -0.75 -26.83 1.86
CA ARG A 286 -0.38 -27.39 0.53
C ARG A 286 0.36 -26.42 -0.36
N HIS A 287 0.02 -25.13 -0.29
CA HIS A 287 0.50 -24.09 -1.21
C HIS A 287 1.35 -23.02 -0.52
N ASN A 288 1.78 -23.27 0.73
CA ASN A 288 2.65 -22.38 1.51
C ASN A 288 2.11 -20.94 1.60
N GLY A 289 0.78 -20.82 1.75
CA GLY A 289 0.06 -19.55 1.82
C GLY A 289 -0.25 -18.89 0.47
N ASP A 290 0.05 -19.52 -0.67
CA ASP A 290 -0.32 -19.03 -2.01
C ASP A 290 -1.79 -19.35 -2.31
N PHE A 291 -2.68 -18.43 -1.92
CA PHE A 291 -4.14 -18.58 -2.10
C PHE A 291 -4.58 -18.63 -3.57
N SER A 292 -3.80 -18.04 -4.48
CA SER A 292 -4.13 -18.07 -5.92
C SER A 292 -3.86 -19.45 -6.51
N LYS A 293 -2.70 -20.05 -6.17
CA LYS A 293 -2.43 -21.45 -6.53
C LYS A 293 -3.39 -22.42 -5.87
N ALA A 294 -3.76 -22.18 -4.62
CA ALA A 294 -4.75 -22.99 -3.93
C ALA A 294 -6.11 -22.95 -4.65
N ALA A 295 -6.58 -21.76 -5.06
CA ALA A 295 -7.83 -21.63 -5.80
C ALA A 295 -7.78 -22.30 -7.18
N ALA A 296 -6.65 -22.20 -7.91
CA ALA A 296 -6.47 -22.86 -9.20
C ALA A 296 -6.40 -24.39 -9.07
N ASP A 297 -5.71 -24.90 -8.05
CA ASP A 297 -5.61 -26.34 -7.75
C ASP A 297 -6.97 -26.92 -7.35
N LEU A 298 -7.78 -26.18 -6.58
CA LEU A 298 -9.14 -26.57 -6.23
C LEU A 298 -10.07 -26.57 -7.44
N LEU A 299 -9.95 -25.59 -8.33
CA LEU A 299 -10.70 -25.57 -9.58
C LEU A 299 -10.37 -26.78 -10.46
N ALA A 300 -9.08 -27.13 -10.58
CA ALA A 300 -8.64 -28.33 -11.29
C ALA A 300 -9.15 -29.64 -10.67
N GLN A 301 -9.45 -29.63 -9.36
CA GLN A 301 -10.05 -30.75 -8.62
C GLN A 301 -11.58 -30.75 -8.66
N GLY A 302 -12.22 -29.82 -9.40
CA GLY A 302 -13.67 -29.76 -9.57
C GLY A 302 -14.41 -29.03 -8.44
N TYR A 303 -13.73 -28.15 -7.70
CA TYR A 303 -14.38 -27.22 -6.78
C TYR A 303 -14.64 -25.87 -7.46
N GLY A 304 -15.84 -25.35 -7.28
CA GLY A 304 -16.33 -24.12 -7.91
C GLY A 304 -17.22 -24.39 -9.13
N GLN A 305 -18.07 -23.41 -9.45
CA GLN A 305 -18.95 -23.41 -10.61
C GLN A 305 -18.67 -22.16 -11.43
N PRO A 306 -18.03 -22.27 -12.59
CA PRO A 306 -17.93 -21.18 -13.56
C PRO A 306 -19.35 -20.75 -13.97
N LYS A 307 -19.59 -19.46 -14.21
CA LYS A 307 -20.82 -19.02 -14.88
C LYS A 307 -20.86 -19.68 -16.25
N GLU A 308 -22.00 -20.31 -16.60
CA GLU A 308 -22.17 -20.90 -17.92
C GLU A 308 -21.97 -19.82 -18.99
N ALA A 309 -20.85 -19.90 -19.70
CA ALA A 309 -20.76 -19.35 -21.04
C ALA A 309 -21.67 -20.20 -21.92
N VAL A 310 -22.55 -19.55 -22.70
CA VAL A 310 -23.27 -20.21 -23.79
C VAL A 310 -22.21 -20.76 -24.77
N LEU A 311 -21.83 -22.02 -24.56
CA LEU A 311 -20.89 -22.77 -25.36
C LEU A 311 -21.66 -23.30 -26.59
N ASN A 312 -21.68 -22.52 -27.66
CA ASN A 312 -21.73 -23.13 -28.98
C ASN A 312 -20.32 -23.66 -29.29
N SER A 313 -20.19 -24.98 -29.29
CA SER A 313 -18.99 -25.70 -29.71
C SER A 313 -18.64 -25.34 -31.15
N VAL A 314 -17.48 -24.71 -31.35
CA VAL A 314 -16.85 -24.58 -32.66
C VAL A 314 -15.42 -25.14 -32.57
N PRO A 315 -14.96 -25.92 -33.55
CA PRO A 315 -13.68 -26.61 -33.50
C PRO A 315 -12.51 -25.63 -33.46
N ILE A 316 -11.42 -26.04 -32.80
CA ILE A 316 -10.11 -25.38 -32.83
C ILE A 316 -9.76 -25.08 -34.30
N THR A 317 -9.86 -23.81 -34.67
CA THR A 317 -9.45 -23.25 -35.95
C THR A 317 -8.47 -22.09 -35.68
N PRO A 318 -7.67 -21.66 -36.67
CA PRO A 318 -6.42 -20.89 -36.49
C PRO A 318 -6.59 -19.44 -35.99
N GLU A 319 -7.73 -19.07 -35.40
CA GLU A 319 -8.11 -17.67 -35.14
C GLU A 319 -7.38 -17.03 -33.96
N ALA A 320 -6.73 -17.81 -33.09
CA ALA A 320 -5.96 -17.28 -31.95
C ALA A 320 -4.72 -16.47 -32.39
N GLU A 321 -4.16 -16.72 -33.58
CA GLU A 321 -3.04 -15.94 -34.11
C GLU A 321 -3.49 -14.58 -34.66
N THR A 322 -4.69 -14.49 -35.24
CA THR A 322 -5.27 -13.24 -35.80
C THR A 322 -5.58 -12.18 -34.73
N VAL A 323 -6.09 -12.58 -33.56
CA VAL A 323 -6.42 -11.64 -32.47
C VAL A 323 -5.18 -10.89 -31.95
N SER A 324 -4.01 -11.53 -31.95
CA SER A 324 -2.75 -10.92 -31.48
C SER A 324 -2.18 -9.87 -32.44
N LYS A 325 -2.43 -10.01 -33.76
CA LYS A 325 -2.04 -9.02 -34.78
C LYS A 325 -2.97 -7.80 -34.80
N ASP A 326 -4.26 -7.99 -34.58
CA ASP A 326 -5.26 -6.91 -34.67
C ASP A 326 -5.13 -5.86 -33.53
N ILE A 327 -4.73 -6.27 -32.32
CA ILE A 327 -4.56 -5.34 -31.17
C ILE A 327 -3.33 -4.43 -31.37
N ALA A 328 -2.30 -4.90 -32.09
CA ALA A 328 -1.09 -4.14 -32.38
C ALA A 328 -1.32 -2.98 -33.37
N GLU A 329 -2.30 -3.11 -34.27
CA GLU A 329 -2.71 -2.08 -35.25
C GLU A 329 -3.82 -1.14 -34.73
N GLU A 330 -4.51 -1.52 -33.65
CA GLU A 330 -5.69 -0.82 -33.15
C GLU A 330 -5.38 0.50 -32.44
N PHE A 331 -4.35 0.54 -31.59
CA PHE A 331 -3.96 1.77 -30.89
C PHE A 331 -2.94 2.52 -31.73
N LYS A 332 -3.41 3.46 -32.54
CA LYS A 332 -2.54 4.35 -33.33
C LYS A 332 -1.92 5.42 -32.43
N ASP A 333 -0.71 5.86 -32.80
CA ASP A 333 -0.07 7.01 -32.16
C ASP A 333 -0.98 8.25 -32.38
N PRO A 334 -1.52 8.87 -31.30
CA PRO A 334 -2.34 10.07 -31.43
C PRO A 334 -1.52 11.31 -31.85
N GLY A 335 -0.20 11.17 -31.99
CA GLY A 335 0.71 12.24 -32.35
C GLY A 335 1.08 13.11 -31.16
N SER A 336 1.55 14.32 -31.43
CA SER A 336 1.89 15.30 -30.38
C SER A 336 0.65 16.02 -29.87
N LEU A 337 0.59 16.26 -28.55
CA LEU A 337 -0.44 17.09 -27.93
C LEU A 337 -0.55 18.43 -28.65
N SER A 338 -1.77 18.75 -29.10
CA SER A 338 -2.03 20.00 -29.81
C SER A 338 -1.77 21.20 -28.90
N LYS A 339 -1.15 22.25 -29.46
CA LYS A 339 -0.72 23.42 -28.66
C LYS A 339 -1.88 24.15 -28.01
N ASP A 340 -3.05 24.21 -28.66
CA ASP A 340 -4.26 24.83 -28.10
C ASP A 340 -4.78 24.10 -26.85
N LEU A 341 -4.49 22.80 -26.70
CA LEU A 341 -4.83 22.04 -25.50
C LEU A 341 -3.90 22.35 -24.30
N LEU A 342 -2.85 23.15 -24.51
CA LEU A 342 -1.99 23.70 -23.44
C LEU A 342 -2.41 25.11 -23.05
N HIS A 343 -3.62 25.53 -23.42
CA HIS A 343 -4.19 26.83 -23.07
C HIS A 343 -5.52 26.64 -22.35
N ILE A 344 -5.63 27.26 -21.17
CA ILE A 344 -6.89 27.41 -20.45
C ILE A 344 -6.96 28.88 -20.00
N PRO A 345 -8.01 29.62 -20.37
CA PRO A 345 -8.09 31.05 -20.08
C PRO A 345 -8.04 31.35 -18.58
N GLY A 346 -7.57 32.54 -18.24
CA GLY A 346 -7.56 33.06 -16.88
C GLY A 346 -6.40 32.53 -16.03
N PHE A 347 -6.68 31.94 -14.87
CA PHE A 347 -5.67 31.57 -13.88
C PHE A 347 -4.57 30.66 -14.42
N ILE A 348 -4.91 29.59 -15.13
CA ILE A 348 -3.94 28.58 -15.58
C ILE A 348 -2.98 29.14 -16.60
N ASP A 349 -3.43 29.88 -17.62
CA ASP A 349 -2.52 30.50 -18.60
C ASP A 349 -1.60 31.53 -17.94
N GLU A 350 -2.14 32.36 -17.05
CA GLU A 350 -1.33 33.34 -16.31
C GLU A 350 -0.28 32.66 -15.42
N TYR A 351 -0.67 31.62 -14.69
CA TYR A 351 0.24 30.86 -13.82
C TYR A 351 1.25 30.06 -14.63
N THR A 352 0.87 29.53 -15.79
CA THR A 352 1.77 28.85 -16.74
C THR A 352 2.82 29.82 -17.25
N ASP A 353 2.43 31.04 -17.63
CA ASP A 353 3.35 32.07 -18.11
C ASP A 353 4.27 32.55 -17.00
N PHE A 354 3.79 32.64 -15.75
CA PHE A 354 4.61 32.90 -14.58
C PHE A 354 5.66 31.80 -14.31
N ILE A 355 5.28 30.52 -14.37
CA ILE A 355 6.24 29.41 -14.24
C ILE A 355 7.29 29.50 -15.35
N MET A 356 6.87 29.75 -16.60
CA MET A 356 7.78 29.84 -17.74
C MET A 356 8.73 31.04 -17.63
N SER A 357 8.26 32.21 -17.18
CA SER A 357 9.08 33.42 -17.11
C SER A 357 10.19 33.34 -16.06
N SER A 358 9.97 32.58 -14.97
CA SER A 358 10.97 32.33 -13.94
C SER A 358 11.90 31.15 -14.26
N ALA A 359 11.53 30.27 -15.21
CA ALA A 359 12.25 29.04 -15.50
C ALA A 359 13.59 29.28 -16.20
N PRO A 360 14.69 28.62 -15.79
CA PRO A 360 15.94 28.61 -16.56
C PRO A 360 15.80 27.88 -17.91
N GLN A 361 14.89 26.90 -17.97
CA GLN A 361 14.56 26.10 -19.15
C GLN A 361 13.03 26.09 -19.28
N PRO A 362 12.43 27.11 -19.93
CA PRO A 362 10.98 27.20 -20.06
C PRO A 362 10.44 26.04 -20.88
N ASN A 363 9.41 25.37 -20.37
CA ASN A 363 8.69 24.33 -21.09
C ASN A 363 7.20 24.47 -20.77
N ARG A 364 6.39 24.78 -21.79
CA ARG A 364 4.97 25.05 -21.61
C ARG A 364 4.19 23.86 -21.09
N VAL A 365 4.51 22.64 -21.53
CA VAL A 365 3.82 21.43 -21.05
C VAL A 365 4.06 21.23 -19.56
N LEU A 366 5.32 21.32 -19.11
CA LEU A 366 5.67 21.18 -17.70
C LEU A 366 5.03 22.29 -16.84
N ALA A 367 5.07 23.54 -17.33
CA ALA A 367 4.44 24.68 -16.66
C ALA A 367 2.92 24.51 -16.57
N PHE A 368 2.28 24.10 -17.66
CA PHE A 368 0.85 23.83 -17.73
C PHE A 368 0.44 22.72 -16.77
N CYS A 369 1.13 21.57 -16.77
CA CYS A 369 0.83 20.49 -15.82
C CYS A 369 1.03 20.92 -14.37
N GLY A 370 2.06 21.75 -14.10
CA GLY A 370 2.26 22.38 -12.79
C GLY A 370 1.09 23.27 -12.37
N ALA A 371 0.60 24.12 -13.28
CA ALA A 371 -0.51 25.04 -13.06
C ALA A 371 -1.85 24.31 -12.83
N VAL A 372 -2.16 23.31 -13.67
CA VAL A 372 -3.40 22.52 -13.55
C VAL A 372 -3.39 21.71 -12.25
N ALA A 373 -2.28 21.09 -11.88
CA ALA A 373 -2.15 20.37 -10.61
C ALA A 373 -2.28 21.32 -9.40
N PHE A 374 -1.68 22.51 -9.47
CA PHE A 374 -1.76 23.48 -8.40
C PHE A 374 -3.19 24.02 -8.23
N LEU A 375 -3.88 24.36 -9.33
CA LEU A 375 -5.28 24.77 -9.26
C LEU A 375 -6.17 23.66 -8.70
N SER A 376 -6.00 22.41 -9.15
CA SER A 376 -6.69 21.25 -8.55
C SER A 376 -6.48 21.20 -7.02
N PHE A 377 -5.25 21.37 -6.55
CA PHE A 377 -4.95 21.40 -5.12
C PHE A 377 -5.62 22.56 -4.39
N LEU A 378 -5.61 23.77 -4.94
CA LEU A 378 -6.27 24.94 -4.35
C LEU A 378 -7.78 24.74 -4.21
N LEU A 379 -8.41 24.15 -5.23
CA LEU A 379 -9.84 23.81 -5.24
C LEU A 379 -10.16 22.77 -4.16
N GLY A 380 -9.39 21.68 -4.11
CA GLY A 380 -9.54 20.65 -3.09
C GLY A 380 -10.98 20.19 -2.90
N ARG A 381 -11.36 19.98 -1.65
CA ARG A 381 -12.73 19.65 -1.22
C ARG A 381 -13.70 20.84 -1.18
N LYS A 382 -13.34 22.01 -1.72
CA LYS A 382 -14.15 23.25 -1.67
C LYS A 382 -15.17 23.37 -2.80
N VAL A 383 -15.01 22.60 -3.87
CA VAL A 383 -15.90 22.65 -5.04
C VAL A 383 -16.37 21.27 -5.46
N ARG A 384 -17.52 21.23 -6.13
CA ARG A 384 -18.02 20.05 -6.84
C ARG A 384 -18.81 20.47 -8.07
N ASP A 385 -19.00 19.57 -9.03
CA ASP A 385 -20.01 19.75 -10.08
C ASP A 385 -21.40 19.26 -9.61
N ASP A 386 -22.39 19.39 -10.51
CA ASP A 386 -23.75 18.89 -10.33
C ASP A 386 -23.81 17.37 -10.06
N ARG A 387 -22.84 16.62 -10.60
CA ARG A 387 -22.68 15.16 -10.46
C ARG A 387 -21.89 14.75 -9.22
N ASN A 388 -21.55 15.69 -8.34
CA ASN A 388 -20.81 15.46 -7.11
C ASN A 388 -19.34 15.01 -7.33
N ASN A 389 -18.74 15.30 -8.49
CA ASN A 389 -17.32 15.12 -8.75
C ASN A 389 -16.50 16.24 -8.13
N ARG A 390 -15.31 15.89 -7.63
CA ARG A 390 -14.27 16.83 -7.17
C ARG A 390 -13.13 16.85 -8.18
N PRO A 391 -12.45 17.98 -8.42
CA PRO A 391 -11.43 18.09 -9.46
C PRO A 391 -10.09 17.37 -9.17
N ASN A 392 -10.08 16.29 -8.37
CA ASN A 392 -8.85 15.60 -7.99
C ASN A 392 -8.26 14.82 -9.18
N ILE A 393 -7.10 15.25 -9.66
CA ILE A 393 -6.44 14.69 -10.86
C ILE A 393 -5.04 14.15 -10.56
N TYR A 394 -4.63 13.13 -11.32
CA TYR A 394 -3.27 12.59 -11.31
C TYR A 394 -2.61 12.89 -12.65
N LEU A 395 -1.64 13.79 -12.67
CA LEU A 395 -0.88 14.19 -13.85
C LEU A 395 0.52 13.59 -13.78
N ILE A 396 0.97 13.00 -14.89
CA ILE A 396 2.35 12.52 -15.06
C ILE A 396 2.93 13.23 -16.28
N SER A 397 3.94 14.07 -16.05
CA SER A 397 4.68 14.74 -17.13
C SER A 397 5.96 13.97 -17.44
N LEU A 398 6.08 13.51 -18.68
CA LEU A 398 7.27 12.82 -19.15
C LEU A 398 8.25 13.82 -19.76
N ALA A 399 9.45 13.91 -19.18
CA ALA A 399 10.47 14.85 -19.62
C ALA A 399 11.86 14.24 -19.45
N ASN A 400 12.71 14.40 -20.48
CA ASN A 400 14.10 13.99 -20.40
C ASN A 400 14.88 14.82 -19.35
N SER A 401 16.04 14.31 -18.93
CA SER A 401 16.92 15.04 -18.02
C SER A 401 17.31 16.41 -18.58
N GLY A 402 17.30 17.43 -17.72
CA GLY A 402 17.64 18.80 -18.08
C GLY A 402 16.56 19.62 -18.81
N VAL A 403 15.35 19.08 -19.02
CA VAL A 403 14.23 19.79 -19.67
C VAL A 403 13.57 20.84 -18.75
N GLY A 404 13.84 20.80 -17.44
CA GLY A 404 13.30 21.77 -16.46
C GLY A 404 12.19 21.21 -15.55
N LYS A 405 12.07 19.87 -15.42
CA LYS A 405 11.01 19.17 -14.65
C LYS A 405 10.85 19.60 -13.18
N ASN A 406 11.88 20.18 -12.57
CA ASN A 406 11.84 20.62 -11.16
C ASN A 406 11.16 21.98 -11.00
N HIS A 407 11.24 22.85 -12.00
CA HIS A 407 10.86 24.26 -11.85
C HIS A 407 9.38 24.46 -11.49
N PRO A 408 8.40 23.82 -12.16
CA PRO A 408 7.00 23.95 -11.77
C PRO A 408 6.73 23.49 -10.33
N ARG A 409 7.41 22.43 -9.86
CA ARG A 409 7.27 21.93 -8.50
C ARG A 409 7.79 22.91 -7.45
N SER A 410 8.93 23.55 -7.75
CA SER A 410 9.51 24.61 -6.91
C SER A 410 8.62 25.85 -6.84
N VAL A 411 8.04 26.27 -7.98
CA VAL A 411 7.08 27.39 -8.00
C VAL A 411 5.86 27.07 -7.14
N ASN A 412 5.25 25.89 -7.33
CA ASN A 412 4.10 25.45 -6.53
C ASN A 412 4.41 25.43 -5.02
N MET A 413 5.59 24.96 -4.63
CA MET A 413 6.02 24.96 -3.23
C MET A 413 6.19 26.39 -2.68
N HIS A 414 6.77 27.30 -3.46
CA HIS A 414 6.98 28.69 -3.06
C HIS A 414 5.64 29.42 -2.88
N ILE A 415 4.73 29.30 -3.85
CA ILE A 415 3.41 29.93 -3.79
C ILE A 415 2.57 29.30 -2.65
N ALA A 416 2.64 27.98 -2.45
CA ALA A 416 1.98 27.34 -1.31
C ALA A 416 2.50 27.86 0.04
N ALA A 417 3.79 28.19 0.15
CA ALA A 417 4.37 28.79 1.35
C ALA A 417 3.88 30.22 1.57
N ASN A 418 3.83 31.07 0.53
CA ASN A 418 3.32 32.44 0.62
C ASN A 418 1.88 32.50 1.15
N HIS A 419 1.06 31.49 0.80
CA HIS A 419 -0.34 31.37 1.21
C HIS A 419 -0.57 30.50 2.46
N ASN A 420 0.48 30.08 3.16
CA ASN A 420 0.41 29.23 4.37
C ASN A 420 -0.30 27.87 4.17
N ILE A 421 -0.31 27.33 2.95
CA ILE A 421 -0.91 26.03 2.60
C ILE A 421 0.13 24.95 2.32
N CYS A 422 1.41 25.23 2.59
CA CYS A 422 2.54 24.31 2.40
C CYS A 422 2.37 22.96 3.13
N GLY A 423 1.63 22.91 4.24
CA GLY A 423 1.32 21.65 4.94
C GLY A 423 0.56 20.63 4.09
N GLY A 424 -0.13 21.09 3.03
CA GLY A 424 -0.82 20.24 2.06
C GLY A 424 0.05 19.82 0.86
N VAL A 425 1.33 20.19 0.79
CA VAL A 425 2.23 19.81 -0.31
C VAL A 425 3.24 18.78 0.20
N ALA A 426 3.36 17.65 -0.51
CA ALA A 426 4.28 16.58 -0.17
C ALA A 426 5.10 16.15 -1.40
N GLU A 427 6.30 15.63 -1.19
CA GLU A 427 7.17 15.13 -2.28
C GLU A 427 7.24 13.60 -2.31
N SER A 428 7.07 12.94 -1.16
CA SER A 428 7.06 11.49 -1.06
C SER A 428 6.32 11.03 0.21
N PHE A 429 5.92 9.76 0.24
CA PHE A 429 5.41 9.11 1.45
C PHE A 429 6.19 7.85 1.75
N ALA A 430 6.52 7.66 3.02
CA ALA A 430 7.15 6.45 3.46
C ALA A 430 6.19 5.25 3.31
N SER A 431 4.91 5.35 3.65
CA SER A 431 4.00 4.20 3.54
C SER A 431 2.55 4.65 3.28
N GLY A 432 1.66 3.70 3.01
CA GLY A 432 0.23 3.99 2.86
C GLY A 432 -0.38 4.57 4.13
N GLU A 433 0.11 4.14 5.29
CA GLU A 433 -0.22 4.69 6.60
C GLU A 433 0.19 6.16 6.74
N GLY A 434 1.39 6.50 6.25
CA GLY A 434 1.88 7.88 6.24
C GLY A 434 1.06 8.79 5.34
N LEU A 435 0.64 8.31 4.16
CA LEU A 435 -0.28 9.04 3.27
C LEU A 435 -1.62 9.30 3.96
N GLU A 436 -2.22 8.28 4.57
CA GLU A 436 -3.49 8.41 5.28
C GLU A 436 -3.36 9.32 6.52
N ASP A 437 -2.21 9.31 7.20
CA ASP A 437 -1.97 10.21 8.32
C ASP A 437 -1.84 11.66 7.89
N ALA A 438 -1.13 11.90 6.78
CA ALA A 438 -1.03 13.21 6.18
C ALA A 438 -2.40 13.72 5.73
N LEU A 439 -3.25 12.87 5.15
CA LEU A 439 -4.63 13.22 4.78
C LEU A 439 -5.52 13.54 5.99
N PHE A 440 -5.30 12.88 7.12
CA PHE A 440 -6.05 13.20 8.34
C PHE A 440 -5.70 14.59 8.88
N VAL A 441 -4.42 14.99 8.79
CA VAL A 441 -3.97 16.32 9.22
C VAL A 441 -4.34 17.38 8.18
N ASN A 442 -4.12 17.08 6.89
CA ASN A 442 -4.40 17.93 5.76
C ASN A 442 -5.27 17.16 4.75
N PRO A 443 -6.61 17.28 4.81
CA PRO A 443 -7.55 16.54 3.94
C PRO A 443 -7.43 16.85 2.44
N THR A 444 -6.60 17.81 2.06
CA THR A 444 -6.30 18.18 0.68
C THR A 444 -4.79 18.17 0.50
N LEU A 445 -4.30 17.27 -0.36
CA LEU A 445 -2.88 17.07 -0.62
C LEU A 445 -2.53 17.26 -2.08
N LEU A 446 -1.38 17.89 -2.34
CA LEU A 446 -0.64 17.89 -3.59
C LEU A 446 0.63 17.08 -3.42
N LEU A 447 0.69 15.91 -4.05
CA LEU A 447 1.87 15.05 -4.06
C LEU A 447 2.69 15.30 -5.34
N GLN A 448 3.88 15.89 -5.17
CA GLN A 448 4.79 16.27 -6.26
C GLN A 448 5.98 15.30 -6.36
N VAL A 449 5.82 14.20 -7.09
CA VAL A 449 6.80 13.10 -7.15
C VAL A 449 7.80 13.31 -8.27
N ASP A 450 9.10 13.33 -7.97
CA ASP A 450 10.12 13.12 -9.00
C ASP A 450 10.33 11.63 -9.23
N GLU A 451 10.71 11.27 -10.45
CA GLU A 451 11.00 9.89 -10.85
C GLU A 451 9.84 8.96 -10.47
N VAL A 452 8.61 9.38 -10.83
CA VAL A 452 7.39 8.64 -10.48
C VAL A 452 7.38 7.22 -11.07
N ASP A 453 8.21 6.94 -12.06
CA ASP A 453 8.46 5.60 -12.58
C ASP A 453 8.99 4.62 -11.52
N THR A 454 9.67 5.09 -10.47
CA THR A 454 10.08 4.25 -9.33
C THR A 454 8.89 3.67 -8.56
N LEU A 455 7.79 4.42 -8.43
CA LEU A 455 6.55 3.97 -7.83
C LEU A 455 5.90 2.83 -8.64
N PHE A 456 6.03 2.86 -9.97
CA PHE A 456 5.51 1.81 -10.85
C PHE A 456 6.48 0.63 -10.99
N ASN A 457 7.78 0.86 -10.95
CA ASN A 457 8.81 -0.19 -10.99
C ASN A 457 8.76 -1.13 -9.79
N THR A 458 8.47 -0.60 -8.60
CA THR A 458 8.30 -1.43 -7.38
C THR A 458 7.13 -2.43 -7.52
N LEU A 459 6.08 -2.07 -8.26
CA LEU A 459 4.99 -3.01 -8.60
C LEU A 459 5.38 -4.05 -9.65
N LYS A 460 6.30 -3.70 -10.58
CA LYS A 460 6.76 -4.60 -11.65
C LYS A 460 7.62 -5.74 -11.09
N ASN A 461 8.50 -5.47 -10.13
CA ASN A 461 9.63 -6.36 -9.81
C ASN A 461 9.56 -7.10 -8.46
N THR A 462 8.65 -6.80 -7.53
CA THR A 462 8.79 -7.32 -6.15
C THR A 462 7.48 -7.68 -5.43
N LYS A 463 7.59 -8.67 -4.51
CA LYS A 463 6.65 -9.04 -3.44
C LYS A 463 6.64 -8.01 -2.28
N GLU A 464 6.85 -6.72 -2.57
CA GLU A 464 6.96 -5.68 -1.53
C GLU A 464 5.58 -5.10 -1.19
N SER A 465 5.05 -5.50 -0.04
CA SER A 465 3.75 -5.07 0.49
C SER A 465 3.59 -3.56 0.68
N ARG A 466 4.72 -2.82 0.79
CA ARG A 466 4.74 -1.39 1.07
C ARG A 466 4.26 -0.52 -0.09
N ALA A 467 4.74 -0.79 -1.31
CA ALA A 467 4.31 -0.05 -2.50
C ALA A 467 2.85 -0.34 -2.83
N GLU A 468 2.43 -1.60 -2.66
CA GLU A 468 1.03 -2.01 -2.80
C GLU A 468 0.12 -1.24 -1.84
N ALA A 469 0.50 -1.12 -0.56
CA ALA A 469 -0.27 -0.36 0.43
C ALA A 469 -0.42 1.13 0.07
N ILE A 470 0.64 1.78 -0.45
CA ILE A 470 0.56 3.18 -0.91
C ILE A 470 -0.44 3.31 -2.07
N ILE A 471 -0.35 2.41 -3.05
CA ILE A 471 -1.16 2.45 -4.26
C ILE A 471 -2.62 2.11 -3.95
N GLU A 472 -2.87 1.13 -3.10
CA GLU A 472 -4.21 0.81 -2.59
C GLU A 472 -4.86 2.05 -1.95
N LYS A 473 -4.12 2.76 -1.09
CA LYS A 473 -4.59 4.01 -0.47
C LYS A 473 -4.84 5.10 -1.50
N MET A 474 -3.95 5.29 -2.48
CA MET A 474 -4.15 6.25 -3.58
C MET A 474 -5.41 5.94 -4.41
N LEU A 475 -5.68 4.66 -4.70
CA LEU A 475 -6.87 4.21 -5.42
C LEU A 475 -8.15 4.46 -4.62
N ARG A 476 -8.10 4.17 -3.32
CA ARG A 476 -9.22 4.38 -2.41
C ARG A 476 -9.51 5.88 -2.24
N VAL A 477 -8.50 6.70 -2.01
CA VAL A 477 -8.63 8.16 -1.88
C VAL A 477 -9.20 8.78 -3.16
N TYR A 478 -8.69 8.38 -4.33
CA TYR A 478 -9.23 8.87 -5.61
C TYR A 478 -10.74 8.62 -5.73
N SER A 479 -11.16 7.39 -5.39
CA SER A 479 -12.54 6.92 -5.53
C SER A 479 -13.46 7.42 -4.41
N SER A 480 -12.92 7.78 -3.24
CA SER A 480 -13.67 8.31 -2.09
C SER A 480 -13.72 9.84 -2.04
N SER A 481 -13.22 10.54 -3.06
CA SER A 481 -13.18 12.02 -3.11
C SER A 481 -14.55 12.70 -2.98
N ASN A 482 -15.64 11.98 -3.24
CA ASN A 482 -17.02 12.43 -3.08
C ASN A 482 -17.74 11.82 -1.86
N ASN A 483 -17.03 11.13 -0.97
CA ASN A 483 -17.58 10.38 0.15
C ASN A 483 -16.77 10.60 1.46
N ILE A 484 -17.25 10.00 2.55
CA ILE A 484 -16.57 9.95 3.84
C ILE A 484 -15.58 8.78 3.84
N TYR A 485 -14.34 9.07 4.22
CA TYR A 485 -13.27 8.10 4.29
C TYR A 485 -12.95 7.77 5.74
N LYS A 486 -13.27 6.54 6.16
CA LYS A 486 -12.90 6.04 7.48
C LYS A 486 -11.42 5.64 7.50
N THR A 487 -10.62 6.31 8.32
CA THR A 487 -9.21 6.01 8.49
C THR A 487 -9.04 4.74 9.32
N ARG A 488 -7.84 4.13 9.24
CA ARG A 488 -7.50 3.06 10.16
C ARG A 488 -7.55 3.56 11.61
N LYS A 489 -7.90 2.68 12.54
CA LYS A 489 -7.82 3.01 13.97
C LYS A 489 -6.35 3.22 14.35
N ARG A 490 -6.03 4.39 14.88
CA ARG A 490 -4.70 4.68 15.42
C ARG A 490 -4.59 4.13 16.85
N ALA A 491 -3.42 3.59 17.22
CA ALA A 491 -3.12 3.34 18.62
C ALA A 491 -2.89 4.70 19.33
N ILE A 492 -3.82 5.13 20.20
CA ILE A 492 -3.73 6.41 20.91
C ILE A 492 -2.94 6.21 22.22
N PRO A 493 -1.81 6.93 22.46
CA PRO A 493 -1.14 6.95 23.76
C PRO A 493 -2.07 7.53 24.84
N ARG A 494 -2.14 6.90 26.02
CA ARG A 494 -3.06 7.23 27.12
C ARG A 494 -3.02 8.71 27.56
N ASP A 495 -1.86 9.34 27.38
CA ASP A 495 -1.49 10.71 27.76
C ASP A 495 -2.00 11.80 26.79
N LYS A 496 -2.53 11.42 25.62
CA LYS A 496 -3.20 12.34 24.68
C LYS A 496 -4.72 12.22 24.65
N ILE A 497 -5.31 11.42 25.55
CA ILE A 497 -6.77 11.35 25.71
C ILE A 497 -7.23 12.63 26.42
N ARG A 498 -7.50 13.69 25.65
CA ARG A 498 -8.28 14.84 26.16
C ARG A 498 -9.68 14.33 26.51
N LYS A 499 -10.20 14.76 27.67
CA LYS A 499 -11.55 14.43 28.17
C LYS A 499 -12.68 14.86 27.21
N ASP A 500 -12.35 15.66 26.20
CA ASP A 500 -13.30 16.32 25.31
C ASP A 500 -13.42 15.59 23.95
N THR A 501 -12.61 14.56 23.71
CA THR A 501 -12.58 13.80 22.44
C THR A 501 -13.30 12.45 22.56
N ILE A 502 -14.36 12.39 23.37
CA ILE A 502 -15.29 11.27 23.37
C ILE A 502 -16.36 11.62 22.33
N GLY A 503 -16.06 11.45 21.04
CA GLY A 503 -17.07 11.66 19.98
C GLY A 503 -16.61 11.86 18.53
N ASN A 504 -15.33 12.06 18.22
CA ASN A 504 -14.92 12.21 16.81
C ASN A 504 -14.44 10.88 16.23
N ASP A 505 -15.26 10.27 15.38
CA ASP A 505 -14.86 9.14 14.55
C ASP A 505 -13.61 9.48 13.73
N ASP A 506 -12.71 8.51 13.61
CA ASP A 506 -11.53 8.48 12.74
C ASP A 506 -11.96 8.58 11.24
N VAL A 507 -12.48 9.73 10.81
CA VAL A 507 -13.03 9.97 9.45
C VAL A 507 -12.47 11.23 8.81
N ILE A 508 -12.32 11.18 7.48
CA ILE A 508 -11.94 12.29 6.62
C ILE A 508 -13.09 12.53 5.66
N PHE A 509 -13.69 13.73 5.71
CA PHE A 509 -14.71 14.12 4.75
C PHE A 509 -14.07 14.54 3.43
N TYR A 510 -14.45 13.88 2.34
CA TYR A 510 -14.01 14.19 0.98
C TYR A 510 -12.48 14.22 0.88
N PRO A 511 -11.77 13.11 1.17
CA PRO A 511 -10.31 13.08 1.07
C PRO A 511 -9.88 13.46 -0.35
N TYR A 512 -8.93 14.38 -0.45
CA TYR A 512 -8.54 14.96 -1.72
C TYR A 512 -7.04 14.82 -1.95
N LEU A 513 -6.67 14.13 -3.03
CA LEU A 513 -5.28 13.97 -3.45
C LEU A 513 -5.14 14.39 -4.92
N THR A 514 -4.22 15.30 -5.17
CA THR A 514 -3.70 15.62 -6.52
C THR A 514 -2.29 15.07 -6.63
N ILE A 515 -1.96 14.47 -7.77
CA ILE A 515 -0.59 14.00 -8.04
C ILE A 515 -0.02 14.79 -9.22
N LEU A 516 1.19 15.30 -9.05
CA LEU A 516 2.05 15.81 -10.12
C LEU A 516 3.34 14.99 -10.13
N GLY A 517 3.38 13.98 -10.99
CA GLY A 517 4.55 13.14 -11.19
C GLY A 517 5.40 13.62 -12.36
N THR A 518 6.73 13.53 -12.23
CA THR A 518 7.65 13.68 -13.37
C THR A 518 8.47 12.41 -13.55
N ALA A 519 8.68 11.99 -14.80
CA ALA A 519 9.53 10.84 -15.10
C ALA A 519 10.23 11.00 -16.45
N ILE A 520 11.30 10.24 -16.67
CA ILE A 520 11.91 10.14 -18.00
C ILE A 520 11.05 9.19 -18.84
N PRO A 521 10.64 9.56 -20.07
CA PRO A 521 9.72 8.76 -20.87
C PRO A 521 10.13 7.29 -20.98
N LYS A 522 11.41 7.04 -21.29
CA LYS A 522 11.96 5.68 -21.40
C LYS A 522 11.78 4.86 -20.12
N LEU A 523 12.17 5.42 -18.96
CA LEU A 523 12.11 4.71 -17.68
C LEU A 523 10.66 4.47 -17.24
N PHE A 524 9.79 5.45 -17.48
CA PHE A 524 8.37 5.34 -17.20
C PHE A 524 7.73 4.19 -17.98
N TYR A 525 7.93 4.14 -19.30
CA TYR A 525 7.34 3.07 -20.10
C TYR A 525 7.96 1.70 -19.82
N GLU A 526 9.27 1.63 -19.52
CA GLU A 526 9.93 0.39 -19.08
C GLU A 526 9.39 -0.11 -17.72
N SER A 527 8.82 0.78 -16.89
CA SER A 527 8.18 0.41 -15.62
C SER A 527 6.79 -0.21 -15.75
N LEU A 528 6.16 -0.10 -16.93
CA LEU A 528 4.83 -0.64 -17.16
C LEU A 528 4.89 -2.16 -17.36
N SER A 529 3.94 -2.86 -16.75
CA SER A 529 3.72 -4.30 -16.89
C SER A 529 2.22 -4.57 -16.98
N ASN A 530 1.81 -5.76 -17.44
CA ASN A 530 0.37 -6.11 -17.46
C ASN A 530 -0.28 -5.89 -16.08
N ARG A 531 0.43 -6.25 -15.00
CA ARG A 531 0.01 -5.99 -13.61
C ARG A 531 -0.20 -4.50 -13.30
N VAL A 532 0.73 -3.64 -13.72
CA VAL A 532 0.61 -2.18 -13.51
C VAL A 532 -0.52 -1.58 -14.34
N LEU A 533 -0.74 -2.08 -15.56
CA LEU A 533 -1.79 -1.61 -16.46
C LEU A 533 -3.19 -1.99 -15.95
N THR A 534 -3.31 -3.14 -15.28
CA THR A 534 -4.59 -3.68 -14.78
C THR A 534 -4.90 -3.29 -13.32
N ASN A 535 -3.93 -2.80 -12.54
CA ASN A 535 -4.16 -2.40 -11.14
C ASN A 535 -5.05 -1.15 -10.97
N GLY A 536 -5.36 -0.43 -12.05
CA GLY A 536 -6.24 0.73 -12.08
C GLY A 536 -5.62 2.07 -11.67
N LEU A 537 -4.36 2.13 -11.21
CA LEU A 537 -3.71 3.41 -10.86
C LEU A 537 -3.37 4.19 -12.13
N LEU A 538 -2.71 3.56 -13.09
CA LEU A 538 -2.33 4.24 -14.34
C LEU A 538 -3.56 4.73 -15.12
N ALA A 539 -4.64 3.95 -15.11
CA ALA A 539 -5.90 4.36 -15.74
C ALA A 539 -6.53 5.62 -15.10
N ARG A 540 -6.15 6.01 -13.88
CA ARG A 540 -6.53 7.28 -13.25
C ARG A 540 -5.58 8.43 -13.57
N CYS A 541 -4.36 8.13 -14.02
CA CYS A 541 -3.38 9.11 -14.45
C CYS A 541 -3.71 9.68 -15.84
N MET A 542 -3.24 10.89 -16.11
CA MET A 542 -3.11 11.47 -17.44
C MET A 542 -1.62 11.70 -17.70
N VAL A 543 -1.08 10.97 -18.67
CA VAL A 543 0.35 10.97 -19.00
C VAL A 543 0.57 11.89 -20.20
N ILE A 544 1.43 12.90 -20.05
CA ILE A 544 1.68 13.91 -21.07
C ILE A 544 3.19 14.00 -21.35
N ASP A 545 3.58 13.95 -22.62
CA ASP A 545 4.98 14.14 -23.03
C ASP A 545 5.31 15.64 -23.16
N ALA A 546 6.29 16.10 -22.40
CA ALA A 546 6.76 17.48 -22.41
C ALA A 546 7.65 17.83 -23.62
N GLY A 547 8.06 16.82 -24.38
CA GLY A 547 8.86 16.97 -25.59
C GLY A 547 10.26 17.51 -25.31
N LYS A 548 10.70 18.42 -26.19
CA LYS A 548 12.09 18.91 -26.19
C LYS A 548 12.31 19.99 -25.13
N ARG A 549 13.57 20.11 -24.72
CA ARG A 549 14.07 21.20 -23.88
C ARG A 549 13.83 22.54 -24.59
N GLY A 550 13.30 23.52 -23.87
CA GLY A 550 13.14 24.89 -24.36
C GLY A 550 14.46 25.64 -24.45
N THR A 551 14.44 26.82 -25.06
CA THR A 551 15.61 27.70 -25.14
C THR A 551 16.01 28.15 -23.75
N HIS A 552 17.29 28.03 -23.41
CA HIS A 552 17.79 28.51 -22.13
C HIS A 552 17.56 30.02 -21.99
N GLN A 553 17.08 30.44 -20.83
CA GLN A 553 17.03 31.85 -20.43
C GLN A 553 17.63 32.03 -19.04
N LYS A 554 17.94 33.28 -18.69
CA LYS A 554 18.39 33.64 -17.34
C LYS A 554 17.27 33.32 -16.34
N ALA A 555 17.58 32.56 -15.30
CA ALA A 555 16.62 32.23 -14.25
C ALA A 555 16.08 33.52 -13.61
N GLY A 556 14.75 33.63 -13.54
CA GLY A 556 14.08 34.70 -12.79
C GLY A 556 14.00 34.35 -11.31
N ILE A 557 13.79 35.36 -10.46
CA ILE A 557 13.37 35.14 -9.07
C ILE A 557 11.90 34.68 -9.12
N ILE A 558 11.54 33.70 -8.30
CA ILE A 558 10.14 33.30 -8.14
C ILE A 558 9.49 34.38 -7.27
N GLU A 559 8.94 35.40 -7.92
CA GLU A 559 8.22 36.50 -7.28
C GLU A 559 6.77 36.44 -7.72
N GLU A 560 5.87 36.18 -6.76
CA GLU A 560 4.46 35.98 -7.03
C GLU A 560 3.79 37.25 -7.59
N PRO A 561 3.19 37.21 -8.79
CA PRO A 561 2.42 38.32 -9.31
C PRO A 561 1.19 38.61 -8.46
N GLU A 562 0.91 39.90 -8.20
CA GLU A 562 -0.23 40.33 -7.39
C GLU A 562 -1.57 39.83 -7.94
N SER A 563 -1.70 39.75 -9.26
CA SER A 563 -2.88 39.20 -9.94
C SER A 563 -3.10 37.71 -9.66
N ILE A 564 -2.04 36.91 -9.60
CA ILE A 564 -2.10 35.49 -9.19
C ILE A 564 -2.49 35.40 -7.72
N SER A 565 -1.83 36.18 -6.85
CA SER A 565 -2.10 36.21 -5.41
C SER A 565 -3.57 36.50 -5.10
N ARG A 566 -4.15 37.55 -5.71
CA ARG A 566 -5.58 37.89 -5.55
C ARG A 566 -6.51 36.76 -6.01
N LYS A 567 -6.19 36.07 -7.11
CA LYS A 567 -7.00 34.93 -7.58
C LYS A 567 -6.93 33.75 -6.63
N ILE A 568 -5.76 33.48 -6.05
CA ILE A 568 -5.58 32.43 -5.04
C ILE A 568 -6.43 32.77 -3.81
N ASP A 569 -6.40 34.01 -3.33
CA ASP A 569 -7.22 34.44 -2.18
C ASP A 569 -8.72 34.20 -2.42
N VAL A 570 -9.22 34.51 -3.62
CA VAL A 570 -10.62 34.24 -4.02
C VAL A 570 -10.91 32.72 -3.98
N ILE A 571 -10.03 31.90 -4.58
CA ILE A 571 -10.19 30.43 -4.60
C ILE A 571 -10.12 29.83 -3.19
N LEU A 572 -9.24 30.35 -2.33
CA LEU A 572 -9.13 29.90 -0.94
C LEU A 572 -10.38 30.25 -0.12
N GLY A 573 -11.09 31.31 -0.49
CA GLY A 573 -12.38 31.70 0.07
C GLY A 573 -13.58 30.84 -0.38
N TYR A 574 -13.40 29.89 -1.30
CA TYR A 574 -14.49 29.00 -1.73
C TYR A 574 -14.98 28.05 -0.62
N GLY A 575 -16.23 27.62 -0.77
CA GLY A 575 -16.92 26.73 0.17
C GLY A 575 -17.53 27.49 1.35
N ASN A 576 -18.54 26.87 1.97
CA ASN A 576 -19.24 27.41 3.13
C ASN A 576 -19.19 26.38 4.28
N GLY A 577 -19.32 26.81 5.54
CA GLY A 577 -19.37 25.83 6.64
C GLY A 577 -19.12 26.37 8.05
N GLY A 578 -18.92 27.68 8.22
CA GLY A 578 -18.69 28.30 9.52
C GLY A 578 -17.55 27.63 10.29
N ASN A 579 -17.71 27.48 11.61
CA ASN A 579 -16.68 26.95 12.51
C ASN A 579 -16.33 25.45 12.28
N LEU A 580 -17.09 24.73 11.45
CA LEU A 580 -16.86 23.30 11.15
C LEU A 580 -16.37 23.04 9.72
N ALA A 581 -16.18 24.08 8.90
CA ALA A 581 -15.71 23.95 7.51
C ALA A 581 -14.35 23.22 7.41
N ALA A 582 -13.50 23.34 8.44
CA ALA A 582 -12.24 22.61 8.52
C ALA A 582 -12.43 21.08 8.57
N VAL A 583 -13.51 20.59 9.20
CA VAL A 583 -13.79 19.16 9.37
C VAL A 583 -14.75 18.64 8.30
N ASN A 584 -15.88 19.31 8.10
CA ASN A 584 -16.91 18.95 7.13
C ASN A 584 -17.27 20.16 6.25
N PRO A 585 -16.67 20.29 5.06
CA PRO A 585 -16.85 21.45 4.22
C PRO A 585 -18.15 21.31 3.41
N GLN A 586 -18.88 22.41 3.21
CA GLN A 586 -19.94 22.47 2.20
C GLN A 586 -19.34 22.99 0.90
N PRO A 587 -19.12 22.12 -0.11
CA PRO A 587 -18.50 22.55 -1.34
C PRO A 587 -19.44 23.45 -2.15
N THR A 588 -18.88 24.50 -2.75
CA THR A 588 -19.57 25.30 -3.77
C THR A 588 -19.85 24.40 -4.99
N VAL A 589 -21.07 24.46 -5.50
CA VAL A 589 -21.44 23.74 -6.73
C VAL A 589 -21.10 24.62 -7.93
N ILE A 590 -20.28 24.11 -8.84
CA ILE A 590 -20.00 24.75 -10.13
C ILE A 590 -20.97 24.16 -11.13
N HIS A 591 -21.99 24.94 -11.50
CA HIS A 591 -23.06 24.49 -12.38
C HIS A 591 -22.62 24.47 -13.84
N SER A 592 -23.21 23.53 -14.59
CA SER A 592 -23.07 23.47 -16.05
C SER A 592 -24.14 24.30 -16.75
N THR A 593 -23.79 24.92 -17.88
CA THR A 593 -24.79 25.45 -18.82
C THR A 593 -25.56 24.30 -19.48
N ASP A 594 -26.78 24.53 -19.94
CA ASP A 594 -27.62 23.49 -20.57
C ASP A 594 -26.91 22.81 -21.77
N GLU A 595 -26.19 23.57 -22.59
CA GLU A 595 -25.43 23.01 -23.73
C GLU A 595 -24.23 22.17 -23.28
N ALA A 596 -23.62 22.53 -22.15
CA ALA A 596 -22.50 21.78 -21.58
C ALA A 596 -23.00 20.46 -20.96
N GLU A 597 -24.16 20.50 -20.31
CA GLU A 597 -24.81 19.33 -19.74
C GLU A 597 -25.19 18.32 -20.82
N ALA A 598 -25.84 18.79 -21.89
CA ALA A 598 -26.15 17.94 -23.06
C ALA A 598 -24.87 17.33 -23.66
N ARG A 599 -23.79 18.12 -23.76
CA ARG A 599 -22.51 17.62 -24.27
C ARG A 599 -21.87 16.57 -23.35
N LEU A 600 -22.00 16.71 -22.03
CA LEU A 600 -21.52 15.72 -21.06
C LEU A 600 -22.31 14.40 -21.18
N GLU A 601 -23.62 14.45 -21.37
CA GLU A 601 -24.44 13.25 -21.60
C GLU A 601 -24.02 12.51 -22.87
N GLU A 602 -23.81 13.23 -23.98
CA GLU A 602 -23.29 12.65 -25.23
C GLU A 602 -21.93 11.98 -25.03
N LEU A 603 -21.01 12.64 -24.32
CA LEU A 603 -19.68 12.10 -24.05
C LEU A 603 -19.71 10.87 -23.14
N ASN A 604 -20.59 10.85 -22.14
CA ASN A 604 -20.79 9.69 -21.28
C ASN A 604 -21.26 8.49 -22.12
N ALA A 605 -22.26 8.68 -22.99
CA ALA A 605 -22.73 7.64 -23.89
C ALA A 605 -21.61 7.16 -24.85
N LEU A 606 -20.81 8.09 -25.40
CA LEU A 606 -19.71 7.76 -26.30
C LEU A 606 -18.63 6.92 -25.60
N PHE A 607 -18.22 7.28 -24.39
CA PHE A 607 -17.18 6.54 -23.66
C PHE A 607 -17.67 5.19 -23.14
N ASN A 608 -18.94 5.08 -22.73
CA ASN A 608 -19.54 3.79 -22.39
C ASN A 608 -19.61 2.88 -23.62
N LYS A 609 -20.00 3.41 -24.79
CA LYS A 609 -19.96 2.64 -26.03
C LYS A 609 -18.55 2.10 -26.35
N ARG A 610 -17.50 2.92 -26.20
CA ARG A 610 -16.11 2.46 -26.35
C ARG A 610 -15.77 1.35 -25.35
N TYR A 611 -16.21 1.47 -24.11
CA TYR A 611 -16.04 0.42 -23.10
C TYR A 611 -16.70 -0.88 -23.54
N ASP A 612 -17.98 -0.83 -23.95
CA ASP A 612 -18.77 -2.00 -24.37
C ASP A 612 -18.15 -2.70 -25.58
N GLU A 613 -17.59 -1.95 -26.53
CA GLU A 613 -16.87 -2.48 -27.70
C GLU A 613 -15.64 -3.32 -27.27
N TYR A 614 -14.90 -2.87 -26.26
CA TYR A 614 -13.76 -3.61 -25.71
C TYR A 614 -14.17 -4.76 -24.79
N GLU A 615 -15.27 -4.61 -24.06
CA GLU A 615 -15.84 -5.66 -23.21
C GLU A 615 -16.31 -6.85 -24.06
N ALA A 616 -17.00 -6.60 -25.17
CA ALA A 616 -17.45 -7.63 -26.11
C ALA A 616 -16.27 -8.44 -26.69
N ARG A 617 -15.08 -7.84 -26.75
CA ARG A 617 -13.82 -8.46 -27.21
C ARG A 617 -12.93 -8.95 -26.07
N GLN A 618 -13.35 -8.78 -24.82
CA GLN A 618 -12.62 -9.15 -23.60
C GLN A 618 -11.23 -8.50 -23.48
N VAL A 619 -11.07 -7.26 -23.93
CA VAL A 619 -9.79 -6.52 -23.89
C VAL A 619 -9.73 -5.61 -22.66
N VAL A 620 -9.13 -6.12 -21.58
CA VAL A 620 -9.18 -5.50 -20.24
C VAL A 620 -8.50 -4.13 -20.13
N ILE A 621 -7.36 -3.92 -20.79
CA ILE A 621 -6.57 -2.69 -20.63
C ILE A 621 -7.37 -1.45 -21.11
N PRO A 622 -7.87 -1.39 -22.36
CA PRO A 622 -8.72 -0.28 -22.82
C PRO A 622 -9.95 -0.03 -21.95
N MET A 623 -10.62 -1.10 -21.50
CA MET A 623 -11.77 -0.99 -20.61
C MET A 623 -11.42 -0.17 -19.35
N ALA A 624 -10.27 -0.45 -18.73
CA ALA A 624 -9.82 0.26 -17.53
C ALA A 624 -9.60 1.76 -17.75
N PHE A 625 -9.14 2.17 -18.94
CA PHE A 625 -8.97 3.58 -19.28
C PHE A 625 -10.29 4.27 -19.63
N TRP A 626 -11.11 3.67 -20.51
CA TRP A 626 -12.35 4.28 -20.98
C TRP A 626 -13.40 4.44 -19.87
N THR A 627 -13.48 3.51 -18.91
CA THR A 627 -14.37 3.65 -17.74
C THR A 627 -14.04 4.86 -16.85
N ARG A 628 -12.83 5.43 -16.96
CA ARG A 628 -12.40 6.63 -16.22
C ARG A 628 -12.35 7.90 -17.07
N ALA A 629 -12.57 7.81 -18.38
CA ALA A 629 -12.47 8.95 -19.26
C ALA A 629 -13.52 10.02 -18.93
N PHE A 630 -14.79 9.61 -18.75
CA PHE A 630 -15.86 10.57 -18.43
C PHE A 630 -15.62 11.32 -17.12
N GLU A 631 -15.24 10.61 -16.06
CA GLU A 631 -14.90 11.20 -14.77
C GLU A 631 -13.79 12.26 -14.91
N LYS A 632 -12.74 11.97 -15.69
CA LYS A 632 -11.65 12.94 -15.93
C LYS A 632 -12.13 14.18 -16.70
N VAL A 633 -13.05 14.03 -17.64
CA VAL A 633 -13.65 15.17 -18.37
C VAL A 633 -14.38 16.09 -17.40
N CYS A 634 -15.24 15.56 -16.53
CA CYS A 634 -15.95 16.36 -15.54
C CYS A 634 -14.98 17.12 -14.63
N LYS A 635 -13.93 16.44 -14.13
CA LYS A 635 -12.91 17.05 -13.25
C LYS A 635 -12.15 18.18 -13.93
N LEU A 636 -11.72 17.98 -15.17
CA LEU A 636 -11.02 19.00 -15.95
C LEU A 636 -11.94 20.15 -16.36
N ALA A 637 -13.23 19.90 -16.60
CA ALA A 637 -14.21 20.94 -16.89
C ALA A 637 -14.41 21.90 -15.70
N ILE A 638 -14.42 21.39 -14.46
CA ILE A 638 -14.41 22.22 -13.24
C ILE A 638 -13.15 23.09 -13.20
N ILE A 639 -11.97 22.49 -13.44
CA ILE A 639 -10.69 23.21 -13.42
C ILE A 639 -10.66 24.31 -14.49
N TYR A 640 -11.16 24.02 -15.68
CA TYR A 640 -11.28 24.99 -16.76
C TYR A 640 -12.21 26.15 -16.36
N ALA A 641 -13.40 25.84 -15.84
CA ALA A 641 -14.40 26.82 -15.43
C ALA A 641 -13.84 27.81 -14.39
N VAL A 642 -13.19 27.28 -13.34
CA VAL A 642 -12.59 28.13 -12.31
C VAL A 642 -11.39 28.90 -12.82
N SER A 643 -10.59 28.30 -13.71
CA SER A 643 -9.50 29.05 -14.33
C SER A 643 -10.01 30.25 -15.11
N ALA A 644 -11.05 30.06 -15.93
CA ALA A 644 -11.61 31.09 -16.79
C ALA A 644 -12.19 32.27 -15.99
N ASP A 645 -12.92 31.96 -14.91
CA ASP A 645 -13.46 32.95 -13.97
C ASP A 645 -13.40 32.41 -12.53
N VAL A 646 -12.46 32.93 -11.74
CA VAL A 646 -12.31 32.54 -10.32
C VAL A 646 -13.38 33.16 -9.42
N THR A 647 -14.20 34.08 -9.91
CA THR A 647 -15.23 34.74 -9.10
C THR A 647 -16.59 34.08 -9.31
N ASN A 648 -16.96 33.85 -10.57
CA ASN A 648 -18.24 33.25 -10.96
C ASN A 648 -18.04 32.08 -11.94
N PRO A 649 -17.41 30.98 -11.50
CA PRO A 649 -17.14 29.84 -12.37
C PRO A 649 -18.43 29.16 -12.84
N VAL A 650 -18.49 28.84 -14.13
CA VAL A 650 -19.56 28.07 -14.77
C VAL A 650 -18.93 27.07 -15.75
N ILE A 651 -19.39 25.82 -15.75
CA ILE A 651 -18.95 24.82 -16.72
C ILE A 651 -19.66 25.10 -18.06
N THR A 652 -18.92 25.67 -19.00
CA THR A 652 -19.41 26.01 -20.35
C THR A 652 -19.14 24.89 -21.35
N LEU A 653 -19.77 24.99 -22.53
CA LEU A 653 -19.55 24.06 -23.63
C LEU A 653 -18.06 24.00 -24.05
N ASP A 654 -17.35 25.14 -24.04
CA ASP A 654 -15.93 25.20 -24.36
C ASP A 654 -15.08 24.44 -23.33
N ALA A 655 -15.43 24.53 -22.04
CA ALA A 655 -14.77 23.79 -20.97
C ALA A 655 -14.86 22.28 -21.20
N VAL A 656 -16.06 21.79 -21.53
CA VAL A 656 -16.34 20.37 -21.79
C VAL A 656 -15.64 19.89 -23.07
N ASN A 657 -15.68 20.69 -24.15
CA ASN A 657 -15.02 20.36 -25.41
C ASN A 657 -13.49 20.32 -25.26
N TRP A 658 -12.91 21.29 -24.55
CA TRP A 658 -11.48 21.27 -24.23
C TRP A 658 -11.11 20.04 -23.40
N ALA A 659 -11.83 19.78 -22.31
CA ALA A 659 -11.57 18.66 -21.41
C ALA A 659 -11.69 17.31 -22.13
N SER A 660 -12.72 17.12 -22.95
CA SER A 660 -12.91 15.88 -23.73
C SER A 660 -11.78 15.63 -24.72
N ARG A 661 -11.31 16.66 -25.43
CA ARG A 661 -10.16 16.54 -26.36
C ARG A 661 -8.88 16.20 -25.61
N PHE A 662 -8.61 16.85 -24.48
CA PHE A 662 -7.44 16.58 -23.66
C PHE A 662 -7.44 15.16 -23.10
N VAL A 663 -8.56 14.71 -22.52
CA VAL A 663 -8.69 13.35 -21.96
C VAL A 663 -8.62 12.28 -23.03
N THR A 664 -9.24 12.51 -24.19
CA THR A 664 -9.21 11.56 -25.31
C THR A 664 -7.78 11.37 -25.79
N TYR A 665 -7.04 12.47 -26.02
CA TYR A 665 -5.62 12.41 -26.38
C TYR A 665 -4.80 11.67 -25.31
N ALA A 666 -4.93 12.03 -24.04
CA ALA A 666 -4.15 11.40 -22.96
C ALA A 666 -4.47 9.90 -22.81
N THR A 667 -5.72 9.51 -23.05
CA THR A 667 -6.17 8.12 -23.02
C THR A 667 -5.62 7.33 -24.19
N GLU A 668 -5.75 7.84 -25.42
CA GLU A 668 -5.22 7.20 -26.62
C GLU A 668 -3.69 7.10 -26.57
N GLN A 669 -2.99 8.11 -26.05
CA GLN A 669 -1.54 8.08 -25.88
C GLN A 669 -1.13 7.00 -24.87
N ALA A 670 -1.86 6.89 -23.75
CA ALA A 670 -1.59 5.87 -22.76
C ALA A 670 -1.84 4.46 -23.31
N LEU A 671 -2.89 4.25 -24.11
CA LEU A 671 -3.18 2.96 -24.74
C LEU A 671 -2.15 2.59 -25.82
N PHE A 672 -1.76 3.54 -26.67
CA PHE A 672 -0.69 3.35 -27.65
C PHE A 672 0.61 2.90 -26.98
N MET A 673 0.99 3.59 -25.91
CA MET A 673 2.23 3.27 -25.19
C MET A 673 2.10 2.00 -24.35
N ALA A 674 0.97 1.74 -23.70
CA ALA A 674 0.72 0.49 -23.00
C ALA A 674 0.85 -0.71 -23.94
N ASN A 675 0.33 -0.61 -25.17
CA ASN A 675 0.46 -1.65 -26.18
C ASN A 675 1.92 -1.86 -26.63
N ALA A 676 2.67 -0.77 -26.82
CA ALA A 676 4.07 -0.84 -27.25
C ALA A 676 5.06 -1.35 -26.17
N TYR A 677 4.68 -1.28 -24.89
CA TYR A 677 5.57 -1.58 -23.75
C TYR A 677 5.00 -2.60 -22.74
N SER A 678 3.82 -3.18 -22.98
CA SER A 678 3.30 -4.31 -22.21
C SER A 678 4.04 -5.58 -22.59
N TYR A 679 4.63 -6.26 -21.61
CA TYR A 679 5.36 -7.50 -21.79
C TYR A 679 4.79 -8.58 -20.89
N GLU A 680 4.52 -9.78 -21.43
CA GLU A 680 4.00 -10.91 -20.65
C GLU A 680 5.10 -11.60 -19.83
N ASN A 681 6.32 -11.64 -20.36
CA ASN A 681 7.50 -12.20 -19.69
C ASN A 681 8.78 -11.56 -20.24
N SER A 682 9.92 -11.86 -19.60
CA SER A 682 11.22 -11.28 -19.99
C SER A 682 11.64 -11.61 -21.43
N PHE A 683 11.15 -12.71 -22.01
CA PHE A 683 11.43 -13.06 -23.40
C PHE A 683 10.55 -12.25 -24.36
N ASP A 684 9.25 -12.13 -24.08
CA ASP A 684 8.32 -11.25 -24.81
C ASP A 684 8.79 -9.79 -24.79
N GLU A 685 9.34 -9.32 -23.67
CA GLU A 685 9.99 -8.00 -23.56
C GLU A 685 11.09 -7.81 -24.61
N LYS A 686 11.93 -8.82 -24.80
CA LYS A 686 13.00 -8.78 -25.80
C LYS A 686 12.44 -8.85 -27.23
N CYS A 687 11.41 -9.65 -27.47
CA CYS A 687 10.74 -9.74 -28.77
C CYS A 687 10.11 -8.40 -29.18
N ARG A 688 9.31 -7.78 -28.32
CA ARG A 688 8.69 -6.47 -28.59
C ARG A 688 9.73 -5.36 -28.71
N LYS A 689 10.82 -5.41 -27.93
CA LYS A 689 11.95 -4.47 -28.07
C LYS A 689 12.61 -4.56 -29.45
N ALA A 690 12.76 -5.76 -30.01
CA ALA A 690 13.27 -5.94 -31.36
C ALA A 690 12.31 -5.35 -32.41
N ILE A 691 10.99 -5.62 -32.31
CA ILE A 691 9.96 -5.01 -33.18
C ILE A 691 10.03 -3.48 -33.13
N ARG A 692 10.11 -2.90 -31.92
CA ARG A 692 10.19 -1.44 -31.72
C ARG A 692 11.40 -0.85 -32.43
N TYR A 693 12.58 -1.47 -32.28
CA TYR A 693 13.79 -0.99 -32.98
C TYR A 693 13.67 -1.06 -34.49
N ILE A 694 13.06 -2.12 -35.03
CA ILE A 694 12.77 -2.23 -36.47
C ILE A 694 11.83 -1.10 -36.90
N ARG A 695 10.77 -0.81 -36.12
CA ARG A 695 9.84 0.30 -36.38
C ARG A 695 10.52 1.67 -36.34
N GLU A 696 11.34 1.94 -35.32
CA GLU A 696 12.13 3.18 -35.17
C GLU A 696 13.11 3.41 -36.34
N HIS A 697 13.53 2.35 -37.04
CA HIS A 697 14.38 2.42 -38.24
C HIS A 697 13.59 2.38 -39.56
N GLY A 698 12.32 2.79 -39.54
CA GLY A 698 11.50 2.86 -40.76
C GLY A 698 10.99 1.51 -41.25
N GLY A 699 10.85 0.54 -40.34
CA GLY A 699 10.26 -0.78 -40.62
C GLY A 699 11.22 -1.80 -41.23
N LYS A 700 12.51 -1.46 -41.40
CA LYS A 700 13.56 -2.37 -41.86
C LYS A 700 14.83 -2.22 -41.02
N TYR A 701 15.47 -3.33 -40.65
CA TYR A 701 16.70 -3.32 -39.84
C TYR A 701 17.66 -4.43 -40.25
N GLN A 702 18.95 -4.13 -40.46
CA GLN A 702 19.96 -5.15 -40.76
C GLN A 702 20.28 -6.04 -39.55
N HIS A 703 20.47 -7.35 -39.76
CA HIS A 703 20.72 -8.34 -38.71
C HIS A 703 21.83 -7.94 -37.73
N GLY A 704 23.04 -7.68 -38.24
CA GLY A 704 24.19 -7.38 -37.38
C GLY A 704 24.04 -6.08 -36.59
N ALA A 705 23.34 -5.09 -37.14
CA ALA A 705 23.07 -3.82 -36.48
C ALA A 705 21.96 -3.96 -35.41
N LEU A 706 20.95 -4.80 -35.68
CA LEU A 706 19.88 -5.09 -34.72
C LEU A 706 20.42 -5.90 -33.53
N LEU A 707 21.22 -6.94 -33.80
CA LEU A 707 21.91 -7.73 -32.78
C LEU A 707 22.72 -6.83 -31.84
N LYS A 708 23.52 -5.91 -32.41
CA LYS A 708 24.32 -4.97 -31.63
C LYS A 708 23.48 -4.02 -30.78
N ARG A 709 22.32 -3.58 -31.28
CA ARG A 709 21.41 -2.68 -30.56
C ARG A 709 20.60 -3.37 -29.46
N MET A 710 20.35 -4.67 -29.61
CA MET A 710 19.64 -5.47 -28.61
C MET A 710 20.48 -5.72 -27.35
N HIS A 711 21.81 -5.73 -27.46
CA HIS A 711 22.73 -6.08 -26.37
C HIS A 711 22.49 -7.47 -25.78
N GLU A 712 22.01 -8.42 -26.60
CA GLU A 712 21.74 -9.81 -26.23
C GLU A 712 22.84 -10.73 -26.77
N SER A 713 22.99 -11.93 -26.18
CA SER A 713 23.87 -12.96 -26.76
C SER A 713 23.34 -13.40 -28.13
N ALA A 714 24.24 -13.84 -29.03
CA ALA A 714 23.84 -14.30 -30.36
C ALA A 714 22.81 -15.44 -30.31
N GLU A 715 22.91 -16.31 -29.30
CA GLU A 715 21.96 -17.40 -29.08
C GLU A 715 20.56 -16.89 -28.69
N VAL A 716 20.48 -15.97 -27.73
CA VAL A 716 19.21 -15.39 -27.28
C VAL A 716 18.59 -14.54 -28.39
N PHE A 717 19.42 -13.77 -29.12
CA PHE A 717 18.97 -13.01 -30.27
C PHE A 717 18.44 -13.89 -31.40
N GLY A 718 19.10 -15.02 -31.68
CA GLY A 718 18.60 -16.03 -32.62
C GLY A 718 17.18 -16.48 -32.26
N LYS A 719 16.98 -16.92 -31.02
CA LYS A 719 15.65 -17.33 -30.51
C LYS A 719 14.61 -16.22 -30.66
N ILE A 720 14.96 -14.96 -30.36
CA ILE A 720 14.05 -13.82 -30.51
C ILE A 720 13.61 -13.66 -31.98
N ILE A 721 14.57 -13.67 -32.91
CA ILE A 721 14.28 -13.51 -34.33
C ILE A 721 13.45 -14.68 -34.86
N ASP A 722 13.82 -15.92 -34.49
CA ASP A 722 13.11 -17.12 -34.94
C ASP A 722 11.64 -17.07 -34.47
N THR A 723 11.39 -16.75 -33.20
CA THR A 723 10.03 -16.57 -32.69
C THR A 723 9.25 -15.47 -33.43
N LEU A 724 9.91 -14.34 -33.75
CA LEU A 724 9.26 -13.23 -34.46
C LEU A 724 8.97 -13.52 -35.94
N ILE A 725 9.74 -14.42 -36.56
CA ILE A 725 9.48 -14.91 -37.92
C ILE A 725 8.36 -15.96 -37.88
N GLU A 726 8.43 -16.89 -36.93
CA GLU A 726 7.43 -17.96 -36.75
C GLU A 726 6.03 -17.39 -36.49
N ASN A 727 5.90 -16.38 -35.62
CA ASN A 727 4.62 -15.72 -35.36
C ASN A 727 4.23 -14.66 -36.43
N GLY A 728 5.04 -14.53 -37.48
CA GLY A 728 4.79 -13.64 -38.60
C GLY A 728 4.80 -12.16 -38.27
N SER A 729 5.50 -11.73 -37.21
CA SER A 729 5.71 -10.31 -36.87
C SER A 729 6.76 -9.64 -37.76
N ILE A 730 7.76 -10.41 -38.22
CA ILE A 730 8.83 -9.92 -39.10
C ILE A 730 9.11 -10.92 -40.23
N VAL A 731 9.65 -10.42 -41.33
CA VAL A 731 10.10 -11.21 -42.48
C VAL A 731 11.61 -11.01 -42.66
N ALA A 732 12.34 -12.11 -42.86
CA ALA A 732 13.75 -12.06 -43.20
C ALA A 732 13.95 -11.93 -44.72
N GLU A 733 14.57 -10.83 -45.15
CA GLU A 733 14.95 -10.56 -46.53
C GLU A 733 16.49 -10.67 -46.67
N THR A 734 16.97 -11.27 -47.75
CA THR A 734 18.41 -11.25 -48.07
C THR A 734 18.68 -10.15 -49.08
N VAL A 735 19.42 -9.12 -48.68
CA VAL A 735 19.84 -8.05 -49.59
C VAL A 735 21.24 -8.36 -50.09
N ARG A 736 21.40 -8.51 -51.42
CA ARG A 736 22.72 -8.66 -52.06
C ARG A 736 23.26 -7.28 -52.40
N ASN A 737 24.33 -6.87 -51.73
CA ASN A 737 25.21 -5.82 -52.25
C ASN A 737 26.43 -6.47 -52.92
N SER A 738 27.04 -5.74 -53.84
CA SER A 738 28.03 -6.13 -54.89
C SER A 738 29.22 -7.03 -54.50
N SER A 739 29.34 -7.48 -53.24
CA SER A 739 30.26 -8.55 -52.82
C SER A 739 29.84 -9.35 -51.57
N LYS A 740 28.72 -9.05 -50.90
CA LYS A 740 28.24 -9.76 -49.70
C LYS A 740 26.70 -9.76 -49.58
N SER A 741 26.13 -10.91 -49.20
CA SER A 741 24.73 -11.03 -48.78
C SER A 741 24.57 -10.60 -47.33
N ALA A 742 23.62 -9.71 -47.04
CA ALA A 742 23.27 -9.30 -45.69
C ALA A 742 21.81 -9.63 -45.39
N SER A 743 21.55 -10.28 -44.25
CA SER A 743 20.20 -10.53 -43.77
C SER A 743 19.61 -9.25 -43.18
N VAL A 744 18.39 -8.93 -43.60
CA VAL A 744 17.61 -7.76 -43.17
C VAL A 744 16.26 -8.23 -42.67
N TYR A 745 15.79 -7.68 -41.56
CA TYR A 745 14.46 -7.95 -41.02
C TYR A 745 13.52 -6.79 -41.37
N ARG A 746 12.34 -7.10 -41.90
CA ARG A 746 11.27 -6.14 -42.20
C ARG A 746 10.06 -6.47 -41.33
N LEU A 747 9.34 -5.48 -40.82
CA LEU A 747 8.01 -5.73 -40.21
C LEU A 747 7.08 -6.33 -41.28
N ALA A 748 6.33 -7.38 -40.92
CA ALA A 748 5.49 -8.11 -41.87
C ALA A 748 4.50 -7.18 -42.59
#